data_AF-A0A7U3D3L9-F1
#
_entry.id   AF-A0A7U3D3L9-F1
#
_cell.length_a   1.000
_cell.length_b   1.000
_cell.length_c   1.000
_cell.angle_alpha   90.00
_cell.angle_beta   90.00
_cell.angle_gamma   90.00
#
_symmetry.space_group_name_H-M   'P 1'
#
loop_
_entity.id
_entity.type
_entity.pdbx_description
1 polymer ?
#
loop_
_entity_poly.entity_id
_entity_poly.type
_entity_poly.pdbx_seq_one_letter_code
_entity_poly.pdbx_strand_id
1 'polypeptide(L)'
;MSKDKESSPAVNVHSSNTSGEISFIGYIIKPDNIPAELKAIPHWINWRYEDDQGNKLETPLQPSGNKSIKVPYQINGKKASSTNLETWTTFERALESARIKNIGIGFVLTEDLALTGLDPDHVIVDGNLVEWASELVDLLDSYTEKSPSGEGLRILVHSKEGIPKEFSNSTKVGDGKLEMWSSGRYLTITGDVLNNSPIREVDLRILAPFVNPGRKSQTPVLEKKGRIPNEGEIKRLSELVELAWETDKPERAGSHWSIAITTASILRKSGVSGDWYKTWIAEFSKNHQCSDGLIHSPDNLKKAVSYVYSRGIEYELKEVPADIRHEVFKLFNSKAKSKNTEGGLAELVGLKEKIVKHALKTVKREEPNIRKILNVGISAYTDDPVNLAFVSESTTGKTYLVLNVINYLPSEDVIKLKSISRKAFSRERGKLVVKSFSEDGPEYNSKIENKFTGKETSIGDYLDYLNAEIDSKENKEKKDRLDELKREKSNVTDNLYTLIDFTDKILVFLERPSPEFWVDMLSVMSHDDEYLESSFVEGGDKKYTKHIVYKHWPAIIFCTSKDEDLSWKDLETRFEVAQPVESAEKYTDAIDLSLNRKFGIPQVDDLEGKKIRSQIRQLVEFLKQHRPRPYIVSPAEMRKTFLGNKVEQNDLMRKFPRIMSHIGLNALFNTPDRVIFKGESEHVLVGPCDLWELLNEFSNSELNATLHGFTESQFLFLNEVLLPACEANVKNSDEEAYSNPTQAEVCRALAESPLNIGKSKTMCGKYLKALEQRNVIEREKPKGKDQDKRGLVIIPLVDRLTYLSKTIDANIEKLVNLYATAVPQNIDYLLSEHFRAFYMGSEIVNHFPENHSAEKKSMETADCESSENTGSLVDSIMAKSGYLESCPGDRFTIFSDHTSQKNDENTENEKNEGYSNSDSPHRPASDAEPVNSDAASNNPENGDMDTVTKSPEKETVGTGYFVTEDEAMKFVLQLSKLGFHPDPAGCGVGLLGKTYHIELSGTSDSGRLSKIEAIMSDAHFTKVKEKTIGMMAFEIPLRREQQ
;
A
#
# COMPACT_ATOMS: atom_id res chain seq x y z
N MET A 1 -0.82 -7.21 -74.81
CA MET A 1 -1.92 -8.13 -75.16
C MET A 1 -1.60 -9.48 -74.53
N SER A 2 -2.57 -10.17 -73.92
CA SER A 2 -2.58 -11.61 -73.52
C SER A 2 -1.41 -12.19 -72.68
N LYS A 3 -1.60 -13.13 -71.75
CA LYS A 3 -2.72 -13.60 -70.90
C LYS A 3 -2.17 -14.78 -70.04
N ASP A 4 -2.78 -15.06 -68.88
CA ASP A 4 -3.27 -16.36 -68.34
C ASP A 4 -2.51 -17.69 -68.65
N LYS A 5 -2.47 -18.75 -67.80
CA LYS A 5 -3.01 -19.03 -66.43
C LYS A 5 -2.46 -20.39 -65.89
N GLU A 6 -2.47 -20.53 -64.57
CA GLU A 6 -2.85 -21.69 -63.72
C GLU A 6 -2.46 -23.17 -63.99
N SER A 7 -2.21 -23.84 -62.85
CA SER A 7 -2.67 -25.20 -62.44
C SER A 7 -1.78 -26.43 -62.62
N SER A 8 -1.92 -27.33 -61.62
CA SER A 8 -1.21 -28.61 -61.45
C SER A 8 -1.84 -29.76 -62.25
N PRO A 9 -1.20 -30.95 -62.25
CA PRO A 9 -1.90 -32.08 -61.62
C PRO A 9 -1.00 -32.96 -60.73
N ALA A 10 -1.63 -33.76 -59.87
CA ALA A 10 -0.98 -34.81 -59.09
C ALA A 10 -0.89 -36.14 -59.88
N VAL A 11 0.02 -37.03 -59.47
CA VAL A 11 0.09 -38.42 -59.94
C VAL A 11 0.12 -39.35 -58.72
N ASN A 12 -0.59 -40.47 -58.78
CA ASN A 12 -0.78 -41.38 -57.66
C ASN A 12 0.01 -42.69 -57.81
N VAL A 13 0.24 -43.34 -56.67
CA VAL A 13 1.10 -44.51 -56.40
C VAL A 13 0.77 -45.74 -57.28
N HIS A 14 1.78 -46.46 -57.81
CA HIS A 14 2.04 -47.89 -57.47
C HIS A 14 3.29 -48.55 -58.09
N SER A 15 4.19 -48.98 -57.20
CA SER A 15 5.03 -50.21 -57.21
C SER A 15 5.52 -50.89 -58.51
N SER A 16 6.85 -51.05 -58.61
CA SER A 16 7.48 -52.34 -58.97
C SER A 16 8.86 -52.46 -58.29
N ASN A 17 9.47 -53.65 -58.31
CA ASN A 17 10.48 -54.07 -57.34
C ASN A 17 11.92 -54.18 -57.92
N THR A 18 12.90 -54.32 -57.01
CA THR A 18 14.27 -54.86 -57.26
C THR A 18 15.21 -54.16 -58.25
N SER A 19 16.12 -53.34 -57.70
CA SER A 19 17.56 -53.39 -58.03
C SER A 19 18.36 -53.16 -56.75
N GLY A 20 19.28 -54.06 -56.41
CA GLY A 20 19.99 -54.02 -55.13
C GLY A 20 21.20 -53.11 -55.13
N GLU A 21 21.07 -51.91 -54.58
CA GLU A 21 22.22 -51.14 -54.09
C GLU A 21 22.44 -51.44 -52.60
N ILE A 22 23.66 -51.85 -52.23
CA ILE A 22 24.06 -51.97 -50.84
C ILE A 22 24.37 -50.55 -50.34
N SER A 23 23.38 -49.90 -49.74
CA SER A 23 23.57 -48.61 -49.11
C SER A 23 24.55 -48.74 -47.94
N PHE A 24 25.69 -48.04 -48.04
CA PHE A 24 26.67 -47.99 -46.95
C PHE A 24 26.03 -47.30 -45.74
N ILE A 25 25.68 -48.07 -44.70
CA ILE A 25 25.15 -47.57 -43.44
C ILE A 25 26.30 -46.94 -42.62
N GLY A 26 26.74 -45.76 -43.06
CA GLY A 26 27.67 -44.91 -42.32
C GLY A 26 26.98 -44.11 -41.22
N TYR A 27 27.77 -43.48 -40.36
CA TYR A 27 27.23 -42.50 -39.40
C TYR A 27 26.69 -41.29 -40.18
N ILE A 28 25.40 -40.99 -40.04
CA ILE A 28 24.77 -39.86 -40.73
C ILE A 28 25.32 -38.55 -40.18
N ILE A 29 26.06 -37.82 -41.02
CA ILE A 29 26.53 -36.47 -40.75
C ILE A 29 26.18 -35.61 -41.97
N LYS A 30 25.30 -34.63 -41.79
CA LYS A 30 24.88 -33.62 -42.77
C LYS A 30 25.53 -32.28 -42.39
N PRO A 31 26.82 -32.05 -42.73
CA PRO A 31 27.60 -30.98 -42.14
C PRO A 31 27.10 -29.58 -42.50
N ASP A 32 26.44 -29.42 -43.65
CA ASP A 32 25.99 -28.13 -44.14
C ASP A 32 24.91 -27.52 -43.23
N ASN A 33 24.01 -28.37 -42.71
CA ASN A 33 22.91 -28.01 -41.80
C ASN A 33 23.35 -27.65 -40.37
N ILE A 34 24.59 -27.96 -39.97
CA ILE A 34 25.07 -27.70 -38.61
C ILE A 34 25.29 -26.17 -38.43
N PRO A 35 24.84 -25.54 -37.32
CA PRO A 35 24.95 -24.10 -37.11
C PRO A 35 26.38 -23.56 -37.23
N ALA A 36 26.53 -22.42 -37.88
CA ALA A 36 27.84 -21.80 -38.12
C ALA A 36 28.55 -21.39 -36.83
N GLU A 37 27.81 -21.00 -35.78
CA GLU A 37 28.39 -20.68 -34.47
C GLU A 37 29.03 -21.91 -33.79
N LEU A 38 28.44 -23.10 -33.87
CA LEU A 38 29.05 -24.33 -33.35
C LEU A 38 30.31 -24.72 -34.14
N LYS A 39 30.30 -24.54 -35.47
CA LYS A 39 31.46 -24.84 -36.33
C LYS A 39 32.68 -23.99 -35.94
N ALA A 40 32.47 -22.74 -35.55
CA ALA A 40 33.52 -21.81 -35.15
C ALA A 40 34.20 -22.14 -33.80
N ILE A 41 33.56 -22.94 -32.94
CA ILE A 41 34.06 -23.26 -31.59
C ILE A 41 34.89 -24.57 -31.64
N PRO A 42 36.13 -24.61 -31.14
CA PRO A 42 37.02 -25.78 -31.24
C PRO A 42 36.73 -26.90 -30.21
N HIS A 43 35.46 -27.14 -29.88
CA HIS A 43 35.03 -28.12 -28.87
C HIS A 43 34.57 -29.45 -29.50
N TRP A 44 35.06 -29.77 -30.70
CA TRP A 44 34.64 -30.96 -31.45
C TRP A 44 35.48 -32.18 -31.12
N ILE A 45 34.82 -33.34 -31.10
CA ILE A 45 35.41 -34.66 -30.94
C ILE A 45 34.77 -35.65 -31.94
N ASN A 46 35.37 -36.83 -32.07
CA ASN A 46 34.68 -37.98 -32.66
C ASN A 46 34.01 -38.82 -31.57
N TRP A 47 33.12 -39.73 -31.97
CA TRP A 47 32.63 -40.81 -31.11
C TRP A 47 32.27 -42.05 -31.92
N ARG A 48 32.24 -43.22 -31.27
CA ARG A 48 31.78 -44.49 -31.87
C ARG A 48 30.90 -45.26 -30.89
N TYR A 49 30.08 -46.16 -31.39
CA TYR A 49 29.42 -47.15 -30.56
C TYR A 49 30.41 -48.23 -30.10
N GLU A 50 30.42 -48.52 -28.79
CA GLU A 50 31.11 -49.65 -28.18
C GLU A 50 30.14 -50.58 -27.46
N ASP A 51 30.47 -51.88 -27.42
CA ASP A 51 29.81 -52.85 -26.54
C ASP A 51 30.30 -52.72 -25.08
N ASP A 52 29.79 -53.57 -24.19
CA ASP A 52 30.17 -53.62 -22.77
C ASP A 52 31.62 -54.10 -22.53
N GLN A 53 32.29 -54.61 -23.57
CA GLN A 53 33.68 -55.08 -23.55
C GLN A 53 34.66 -54.09 -24.23
N GLY A 54 34.15 -53.01 -24.84
CA GLY A 54 34.94 -51.96 -25.50
C GLY A 54 35.22 -52.20 -26.99
N ASN A 55 34.60 -53.19 -27.63
CA ASN A 55 34.75 -53.45 -29.06
C ASN A 55 33.94 -52.43 -29.88
N LYS A 56 34.45 -52.02 -31.05
CA LYS A 56 33.67 -51.18 -31.99
C LYS A 56 32.53 -52.02 -32.57
N LEU A 57 31.29 -51.56 -32.43
CA LEU A 57 30.16 -52.13 -33.16
C LEU A 57 30.26 -51.76 -34.66
N GLU A 58 30.13 -52.76 -35.53
CA GLU A 58 30.33 -52.59 -36.98
C GLU A 58 29.18 -51.85 -37.67
N THR A 59 27.97 -51.92 -37.11
CA THR A 59 26.78 -51.20 -37.60
C THR A 59 26.42 -50.02 -36.67
N PRO A 60 25.94 -48.87 -37.19
CA PRO A 60 25.49 -47.74 -36.37
C PRO A 60 24.12 -47.94 -35.67
N LEU A 61 23.46 -49.08 -35.88
CA LEU A 61 22.17 -49.41 -35.25
C LEU A 61 22.41 -49.93 -33.83
N GLN A 62 21.57 -49.51 -32.87
CA GLN A 62 21.63 -50.05 -31.52
C GLN A 62 21.26 -51.55 -31.55
N PRO A 63 22.09 -52.46 -30.99
CA PRO A 63 21.69 -53.85 -30.83
C PRO A 63 20.58 -53.94 -29.78
N SER A 64 19.40 -54.39 -30.20
CA SER A 64 18.17 -54.43 -29.39
C SER A 64 18.28 -55.38 -28.19
N GLY A 65 18.83 -54.86 -27.09
CA GLY A 65 18.99 -55.55 -25.81
C GLY A 65 20.24 -55.15 -25.03
N ASN A 66 21.30 -54.68 -25.69
CA ASN A 66 22.57 -54.33 -25.03
C ASN A 66 22.80 -52.81 -24.98
N LYS A 67 23.35 -52.35 -23.85
CA LYS A 67 23.50 -50.92 -23.50
C LYS A 67 24.71 -50.28 -24.20
N SER A 68 24.69 -50.23 -25.53
CA SER A 68 25.79 -49.71 -26.36
C SER A 68 26.17 -48.28 -25.96
N ILE A 69 27.45 -48.05 -25.66
CA ILE A 69 27.92 -46.75 -25.18
C ILE A 69 28.42 -45.93 -26.37
N LYS A 70 27.93 -44.70 -26.49
CA LYS A 70 28.48 -43.68 -27.38
C LYS A 70 29.77 -43.16 -26.73
N VAL A 71 30.94 -43.64 -27.17
CA VAL A 71 32.23 -43.36 -26.50
C VAL A 71 33.00 -42.24 -27.22
N PRO A 72 33.47 -41.21 -26.49
CA PRO A 72 34.17 -40.06 -27.08
C PRO A 72 35.64 -40.37 -27.44
N TYR A 73 36.08 -39.86 -28.59
CA TYR A 73 37.39 -40.13 -29.20
C TYR A 73 38.04 -38.88 -29.80
N GLN A 74 39.35 -38.79 -29.61
CA GLN A 74 40.22 -37.80 -30.26
C GLN A 74 40.47 -38.20 -31.73
N ILE A 75 40.81 -37.22 -32.57
CA ILE A 75 41.21 -37.48 -33.97
C ILE A 75 42.47 -38.36 -34.12
N ASN A 76 43.24 -38.57 -33.05
CA ASN A 76 44.37 -39.51 -33.02
C ASN A 76 44.00 -40.95 -32.62
N GLY A 77 42.73 -41.23 -32.26
CA GLY A 77 42.25 -42.56 -31.88
C GLY A 77 42.36 -42.91 -30.38
N LYS A 78 42.84 -42.01 -29.52
CA LYS A 78 42.71 -42.13 -28.06
C LYS A 78 41.31 -41.67 -27.61
N LYS A 79 40.82 -42.15 -26.45
CA LYS A 79 39.55 -41.62 -25.88
C LYS A 79 39.70 -40.13 -25.55
N ALA A 80 38.64 -39.35 -25.77
CA ALA A 80 38.60 -37.92 -25.43
C ALA A 80 37.95 -37.71 -24.06
N SER A 81 38.26 -36.60 -23.40
CA SER A 81 37.61 -36.18 -22.15
C SER A 81 36.50 -35.18 -22.45
N SER A 82 35.40 -35.19 -21.69
CA SER A 82 34.40 -34.12 -21.72
C SER A 82 34.79 -32.90 -20.84
N THR A 83 36.00 -32.88 -20.28
CA THR A 83 36.50 -31.79 -19.41
C THR A 83 37.96 -31.35 -19.66
N ASN A 84 38.70 -31.96 -20.60
CA ASN A 84 40.03 -31.48 -21.00
C ASN A 84 40.02 -30.99 -22.47
N LEU A 85 40.18 -29.68 -22.63
CA LEU A 85 40.26 -28.98 -23.92
C LEU A 85 41.37 -29.47 -24.85
N GLU A 86 42.48 -30.00 -24.32
CA GLU A 86 43.56 -30.60 -25.12
C GLU A 86 43.11 -31.84 -25.91
N THR A 87 41.95 -32.42 -25.56
CA THR A 87 41.39 -33.60 -26.22
C THR A 87 40.33 -33.27 -27.29
N TRP A 88 40.06 -31.98 -27.53
CA TRP A 88 39.10 -31.48 -28.52
C TRP A 88 39.80 -30.95 -29.77
N THR A 89 39.04 -30.56 -30.79
CA THR A 89 39.58 -30.04 -32.06
C THR A 89 38.56 -29.18 -32.82
N THR A 90 38.94 -28.65 -33.98
CA THR A 90 38.03 -27.85 -34.84
C THR A 90 37.04 -28.74 -35.59
N PHE A 91 35.92 -28.15 -36.02
CA PHE A 91 34.86 -28.85 -36.76
C PHE A 91 35.38 -29.62 -37.98
N GLU A 92 36.25 -28.98 -38.77
CA GLU A 92 36.80 -29.52 -40.02
C GLU A 92 37.61 -30.79 -39.74
N ARG A 93 38.46 -30.74 -38.69
CA ARG A 93 39.33 -31.84 -38.30
C ARG A 93 38.54 -33.01 -37.72
N ALA A 94 37.49 -32.73 -36.94
CA ALA A 94 36.59 -33.76 -36.44
C ALA A 94 35.81 -34.42 -37.59
N LEU A 95 35.27 -33.63 -38.53
CA LEU A 95 34.51 -34.08 -39.70
C LEU A 95 35.37 -34.89 -40.68
N GLU A 96 36.60 -34.45 -40.96
CA GLU A 96 37.56 -35.19 -41.79
C GLU A 96 37.89 -36.54 -41.16
N SER A 97 38.23 -36.57 -39.86
CA SER A 97 38.55 -37.81 -39.16
C SER A 97 37.34 -38.75 -39.01
N ALA A 98 36.13 -38.19 -38.88
CA ALA A 98 34.87 -38.94 -38.89
C ALA A 98 34.64 -39.66 -40.23
N ARG A 99 34.78 -38.93 -41.34
CA ARG A 99 34.66 -39.45 -42.71
C ARG A 99 35.69 -40.55 -42.98
N ILE A 100 36.95 -40.34 -42.62
CA ILE A 100 38.04 -41.31 -42.84
C ILE A 100 37.83 -42.63 -42.06
N LYS A 101 37.27 -42.58 -40.85
CA LYS A 101 37.16 -43.74 -39.94
C LYS A 101 35.79 -44.41 -39.90
N ASN A 102 34.79 -43.83 -40.58
CA ASN A 102 33.37 -44.12 -40.44
C ASN A 102 32.95 -44.19 -38.95
N ILE A 103 32.96 -43.02 -38.31
CA ILE A 103 32.56 -42.76 -36.92
C ILE A 103 31.84 -41.40 -36.84
N GLY A 104 31.13 -41.11 -35.74
CA GLY A 104 30.36 -39.87 -35.58
C GLY A 104 31.21 -38.66 -35.13
N ILE A 105 30.60 -37.47 -35.17
CA ILE A 105 31.09 -36.24 -34.52
C ILE A 105 30.24 -35.87 -33.31
N GLY A 106 30.86 -35.19 -32.34
CA GLY A 106 30.19 -34.65 -31.18
C GLY A 106 30.81 -33.33 -30.71
N PHE A 107 30.04 -32.57 -29.94
CA PHE A 107 30.40 -31.25 -29.44
C PHE A 107 30.40 -31.27 -27.91
N VAL A 108 31.43 -30.71 -27.28
CA VAL A 108 31.59 -30.71 -25.82
C VAL A 108 31.04 -29.43 -25.22
N LEU A 109 30.16 -29.57 -24.23
CA LEU A 109 29.50 -28.46 -23.54
C LEU A 109 30.34 -28.00 -22.34
N THR A 110 30.42 -26.69 -22.16
CA THR A 110 31.17 -26.03 -21.09
C THR A 110 30.43 -24.77 -20.63
N GLU A 111 30.58 -24.41 -19.34
CA GLU A 111 29.85 -23.30 -18.72
C GLU A 111 30.10 -21.93 -19.38
N ASP A 112 31.30 -21.72 -19.93
CA ASP A 112 31.71 -20.47 -20.58
C ASP A 112 31.01 -20.19 -21.92
N LEU A 113 30.50 -21.24 -22.60
CA LEU A 113 29.69 -21.08 -23.82
C LEU A 113 28.24 -20.66 -23.53
N ALA A 114 27.80 -20.72 -22.26
CA ALA A 114 26.40 -20.62 -21.86
C ALA A 114 25.45 -21.50 -22.70
N LEU A 115 25.93 -22.61 -23.26
CA LEU A 115 25.19 -23.47 -24.18
C LEU A 115 24.64 -24.69 -23.43
N THR A 116 23.32 -24.84 -23.41
CA THR A 116 22.64 -26.00 -22.84
C THR A 116 22.05 -26.84 -23.96
N GLY A 117 22.28 -28.14 -23.90
CA GLY A 117 21.64 -29.09 -24.79
C GLY A 117 20.69 -30.02 -24.07
N LEU A 118 19.54 -30.24 -24.71
CA LEU A 118 18.49 -31.12 -24.25
C LEU A 118 18.47 -32.39 -25.10
N ASP A 119 18.23 -33.52 -24.45
CA ASP A 119 18.25 -34.86 -25.02
C ASP A 119 16.93 -35.59 -24.72
N PRO A 120 15.89 -35.40 -25.55
CA PRO A 120 14.68 -36.21 -25.53
C PRO A 120 14.98 -37.62 -26.09
N ASP A 121 15.05 -38.62 -25.22
CA ASP A 121 15.27 -40.04 -25.55
C ASP A 121 13.95 -40.71 -25.97
N HIS A 122 13.98 -41.48 -27.08
CA HIS A 122 12.88 -42.29 -27.62
C HIS A 122 11.54 -41.54 -27.82
N VAL A 123 11.60 -40.37 -28.47
CA VAL A 123 10.45 -39.49 -28.72
C VAL A 123 9.91 -39.54 -30.16
N ILE A 124 10.58 -40.27 -31.06
CA ILE A 124 10.13 -40.52 -32.44
C ILE A 124 9.66 -41.98 -32.53
N VAL A 125 8.35 -42.17 -32.76
CA VAL A 125 7.69 -43.48 -32.89
C VAL A 125 6.98 -43.54 -34.23
N ASP A 126 7.20 -44.61 -35.00
CA ASP A 126 6.70 -44.78 -36.38
C ASP A 126 6.95 -43.55 -37.30
N GLY A 127 8.06 -42.85 -37.07
CA GLY A 127 8.47 -41.64 -37.80
C GLY A 127 7.83 -40.32 -37.32
N ASN A 128 6.90 -40.37 -36.37
CA ASN A 128 6.19 -39.23 -35.81
C ASN A 128 6.71 -38.87 -34.41
N LEU A 129 6.58 -37.60 -34.01
CA LEU A 129 6.91 -37.17 -32.64
C LEU A 129 5.78 -37.51 -31.66
N VAL A 130 6.14 -37.93 -30.44
CA VAL A 130 5.21 -37.95 -29.31
C VAL A 130 4.80 -36.52 -28.92
N GLU A 131 3.57 -36.36 -28.43
CA GLU A 131 2.91 -35.06 -28.23
C GLU A 131 3.78 -34.07 -27.41
N TRP A 132 4.30 -34.51 -26.26
CA TRP A 132 5.11 -33.67 -25.38
C TRP A 132 6.45 -33.23 -26.02
N ALA A 133 7.01 -34.04 -26.92
CA ALA A 133 8.23 -33.70 -27.63
C ALA A 133 7.95 -32.70 -28.76
N SER A 134 6.78 -32.77 -29.41
CA SER A 134 6.32 -31.73 -30.33
C SER A 134 6.07 -30.41 -29.60
N GLU A 135 5.40 -30.42 -28.44
CA GLU A 135 5.23 -29.24 -27.60
C GLU A 135 6.58 -28.64 -27.16
N LEU A 136 7.56 -29.48 -26.80
CA LEU A 136 8.89 -29.04 -26.37
C LEU A 136 9.67 -28.35 -27.49
N VAL A 137 9.65 -28.88 -28.72
CA VAL A 137 10.30 -28.26 -29.88
C VAL A 137 9.61 -26.94 -30.26
N ASP A 138 8.28 -26.92 -30.25
CA ASP A 138 7.48 -25.73 -30.54
C ASP A 138 7.60 -24.62 -29.48
N LEU A 139 7.93 -24.97 -28.23
CA LEU A 139 8.15 -24.02 -27.12
C LEU A 139 9.56 -23.41 -27.09
N LEU A 140 10.56 -24.13 -27.62
CA LEU A 140 11.94 -23.66 -27.62
C LEU A 140 12.32 -22.92 -28.90
N ASP A 141 11.61 -23.18 -30.02
CA ASP A 141 11.90 -22.70 -31.39
C ASP A 141 13.40 -22.50 -31.70
N SER A 142 14.17 -23.55 -31.42
CA SER A 142 15.62 -23.53 -31.51
C SER A 142 16.14 -24.73 -32.29
N TYR A 143 17.42 -24.67 -32.68
CA TYR A 143 18.11 -25.72 -33.43
C TYR A 143 17.81 -27.11 -32.84
N THR A 144 17.11 -27.93 -33.63
CA THR A 144 16.72 -29.28 -33.25
C THR A 144 17.08 -30.25 -34.35
N GLU A 145 17.81 -31.31 -34.03
CA GLU A 145 18.15 -32.39 -34.94
C GLU A 145 17.75 -33.76 -34.36
N LYS A 146 17.69 -34.77 -35.23
CA LYS A 146 17.55 -36.16 -34.81
C LYS A 146 18.87 -36.68 -34.27
N SER A 147 18.80 -37.37 -33.15
CA SER A 147 19.93 -38.09 -32.57
C SER A 147 20.38 -39.25 -33.48
N PRO A 148 21.60 -39.79 -33.30
CA PRO A 148 22.15 -40.83 -34.17
C PRO A 148 21.38 -42.16 -34.25
N SER A 149 20.37 -42.40 -33.40
CA SER A 149 19.48 -43.57 -33.50
C SER A 149 18.25 -43.32 -34.38
N GLY A 150 17.94 -42.06 -34.71
CA GLY A 150 16.68 -41.66 -35.36
C GLY A 150 15.46 -41.61 -34.42
N GLU A 151 15.56 -42.17 -33.20
CA GLU A 151 14.45 -42.27 -32.22
C GLU A 151 14.41 -41.11 -31.21
N GLY A 152 15.57 -40.53 -30.86
CA GLY A 152 15.67 -39.38 -29.95
C GLY A 152 16.03 -38.08 -30.68
N LEU A 153 15.99 -36.94 -29.97
CA LEU A 153 16.37 -35.62 -30.51
C LEU A 153 17.67 -35.08 -29.88
N ARG A 154 18.14 -33.95 -30.41
CA ARG A 154 19.06 -33.01 -29.74
C ARG A 154 18.51 -31.61 -29.97
N ILE A 155 18.22 -30.87 -28.90
CA ILE A 155 17.84 -29.45 -28.96
C ILE A 155 18.98 -28.64 -28.32
N LEU A 156 19.41 -27.55 -28.94
CA LEU A 156 20.44 -26.66 -28.39
C LEU A 156 19.87 -25.27 -28.14
N VAL A 157 20.13 -24.70 -26.95
CA VAL A 157 19.76 -23.34 -26.56
C VAL A 157 20.89 -22.66 -25.79
N HIS A 158 21.06 -21.36 -25.93
CA HIS A 158 21.82 -20.57 -24.98
C HIS A 158 20.99 -20.35 -23.70
N SER A 159 21.61 -20.44 -22.53
CA SER A 159 20.96 -20.14 -21.26
C SER A 159 21.95 -19.57 -20.25
N LYS A 160 21.90 -18.24 -20.04
CA LYS A 160 22.87 -17.48 -19.24
C LYS A 160 22.87 -17.86 -17.75
N GLU A 161 21.75 -18.35 -17.22
CA GLU A 161 21.65 -18.79 -15.82
C GLU A 161 21.92 -20.30 -15.64
N GLY A 162 22.15 -21.03 -16.74
CA GLY A 162 22.31 -22.49 -16.75
C GLY A 162 21.03 -23.23 -16.36
N ILE A 163 21.17 -24.53 -16.07
CA ILE A 163 20.05 -25.38 -15.60
C ILE A 163 19.61 -24.92 -14.20
N PRO A 164 18.31 -24.61 -13.97
CA PRO A 164 17.79 -24.24 -12.66
C PRO A 164 18.07 -25.30 -11.59
N LYS A 165 18.43 -24.88 -10.37
CA LYS A 165 18.86 -25.78 -9.28
C LYS A 165 17.76 -26.71 -8.79
N GLU A 166 16.50 -26.37 -9.07
CA GLU A 166 15.31 -27.16 -8.80
C GLU A 166 15.01 -28.23 -9.87
N PHE A 167 15.81 -28.33 -10.94
CA PHE A 167 15.62 -29.30 -12.02
C PHE A 167 16.66 -30.43 -11.96
N SER A 168 16.24 -31.64 -12.33
CA SER A 168 17.17 -32.77 -12.54
C SER A 168 17.66 -32.78 -13.99
N ASN A 169 18.98 -32.93 -14.17
CA ASN A 169 19.64 -33.17 -15.48
C ASN A 169 19.14 -34.44 -16.20
N SER A 170 18.31 -35.27 -15.56
CA SER A 170 17.62 -36.42 -16.15
C SER A 170 16.24 -36.57 -15.50
N THR A 171 15.18 -36.33 -16.26
CA THR A 171 13.79 -36.38 -15.79
C THR A 171 12.92 -37.23 -16.72
N LYS A 172 11.96 -37.99 -16.16
CA LYS A 172 10.96 -38.69 -16.98
C LYS A 172 9.87 -37.71 -17.39
N VAL A 173 9.57 -37.64 -18.70
CA VAL A 173 8.55 -36.73 -19.25
C VAL A 173 7.59 -37.58 -20.09
N GLY A 174 6.32 -37.64 -19.68
CA GLY A 174 5.33 -38.52 -20.30
C GLY A 174 5.73 -40.01 -20.28
N ASP A 175 5.79 -40.60 -21.47
CA ASP A 175 6.27 -41.95 -21.75
C ASP A 175 7.81 -42.04 -21.78
N GLY A 176 8.46 -41.08 -22.43
CA GLY A 176 9.91 -41.00 -22.62
C GLY A 176 10.68 -40.28 -21.50
N LYS A 177 11.83 -39.71 -21.86
CA LYS A 177 12.82 -39.13 -20.93
C LYS A 177 13.49 -37.91 -21.55
N LEU A 178 13.79 -36.93 -20.71
CA LEU A 178 14.52 -35.71 -21.05
C LEU A 178 15.80 -35.63 -20.20
N GLU A 179 16.99 -35.66 -20.82
CA GLU A 179 18.21 -35.18 -20.16
C GLU A 179 18.53 -33.73 -20.56
N MET A 180 19.26 -33.02 -19.69
CA MET A 180 19.67 -31.63 -19.87
C MET A 180 21.10 -31.46 -19.35
N TRP A 181 22.00 -30.88 -20.16
CA TRP A 181 23.39 -30.64 -19.79
C TRP A 181 23.89 -29.29 -20.31
N SER A 182 24.64 -28.54 -19.49
CA SER A 182 25.31 -27.28 -19.87
C SER A 182 26.84 -27.39 -19.79
N SER A 183 27.37 -28.36 -19.05
CA SER A 183 28.82 -28.58 -18.91
C SER A 183 29.16 -30.05 -18.62
N GLY A 184 30.43 -30.41 -18.77
CA GLY A 184 31.00 -31.69 -18.32
C GLY A 184 30.57 -32.92 -19.12
N ARG A 185 29.76 -32.74 -20.18
CA ARG A 185 29.35 -33.78 -21.13
C ARG A 185 29.52 -33.31 -22.56
N TYR A 186 29.47 -34.26 -23.49
CA TYR A 186 29.36 -33.99 -24.91
C TYR A 186 28.01 -34.44 -25.45
N LEU A 187 27.58 -33.85 -26.57
CA LEU A 187 26.44 -34.31 -27.34
C LEU A 187 26.89 -34.81 -28.72
N THR A 188 26.29 -35.89 -29.18
CA THR A 188 26.43 -36.34 -30.57
C THR A 188 25.72 -35.35 -31.50
N ILE A 189 26.38 -34.91 -32.56
CA ILE A 189 25.81 -34.00 -33.57
C ILE A 189 25.69 -34.71 -34.91
N THR A 190 24.56 -34.58 -35.59
CA THR A 190 24.23 -35.25 -36.87
C THR A 190 23.99 -34.27 -38.01
N GLY A 191 23.45 -33.08 -37.76
CA GLY A 191 22.90 -32.21 -38.82
C GLY A 191 21.62 -32.77 -39.47
N ASP A 192 21.02 -33.83 -38.93
CA ASP A 192 19.73 -34.35 -39.39
C ASP A 192 18.57 -33.53 -38.81
N VAL A 193 18.53 -32.28 -39.25
CA VAL A 193 17.69 -31.22 -38.68
C VAL A 193 16.19 -31.53 -38.81
N LEU A 194 15.50 -31.37 -37.69
CA LEU A 194 14.05 -31.37 -37.55
C LEU A 194 13.50 -29.93 -37.52
N ASN A 195 14.12 -29.04 -36.72
CA ASN A 195 13.82 -27.61 -36.72
C ASN A 195 15.09 -26.80 -37.01
N ASN A 196 15.08 -26.04 -38.10
CA ASN A 196 16.23 -25.30 -38.62
C ASN A 196 16.30 -23.85 -38.11
N SER A 197 15.77 -23.61 -36.92
CA SER A 197 15.88 -22.31 -36.24
C SER A 197 17.29 -22.11 -35.65
N PRO A 198 17.72 -20.85 -35.43
CA PRO A 198 18.98 -20.54 -34.74
C PRO A 198 19.03 -21.12 -33.33
N ILE A 199 20.23 -21.15 -32.72
CA ILE A 199 20.35 -21.44 -31.29
C ILE A 199 19.82 -20.23 -30.50
N ARG A 200 18.62 -20.36 -29.94
CA ARG A 200 17.94 -19.29 -29.17
C ARG A 200 18.52 -19.13 -27.79
N GLU A 201 18.49 -17.91 -27.26
CA GLU A 201 18.60 -17.69 -25.82
C GLU A 201 17.25 -18.03 -25.16
N VAL A 202 17.29 -18.88 -24.12
CA VAL A 202 16.10 -19.35 -23.40
C VAL A 202 16.42 -19.50 -21.90
N ASP A 203 15.65 -18.81 -21.07
CA ASP A 203 15.49 -19.12 -19.65
C ASP A 203 14.84 -20.51 -19.48
N LEU A 204 15.66 -21.50 -19.12
CA LEU A 204 15.24 -22.90 -19.02
C LEU A 204 14.11 -23.13 -18.01
N ARG A 205 13.83 -22.19 -17.09
CA ARG A 205 12.66 -22.26 -16.18
C ARG A 205 11.35 -22.46 -16.94
N ILE A 206 11.28 -22.05 -18.21
CA ILE A 206 10.12 -22.29 -19.10
C ILE A 206 9.68 -23.76 -19.14
N LEU A 207 10.61 -24.70 -18.92
CA LEU A 207 10.43 -26.15 -18.97
C LEU A 207 9.75 -26.76 -17.73
N ALA A 208 9.44 -25.97 -16.69
CA ALA A 208 8.84 -26.47 -15.45
C ALA A 208 7.60 -27.38 -15.64
N PRO A 209 6.70 -27.17 -16.63
CA PRO A 209 5.57 -28.09 -16.89
C PRO A 209 6.00 -29.51 -17.31
N PHE A 210 7.13 -29.66 -18.00
CA PHE A 210 7.67 -30.95 -18.40
C PHE A 210 8.41 -31.65 -17.26
N VAL A 211 9.22 -30.91 -16.49
CA VAL A 211 10.14 -31.51 -15.50
C VAL A 211 9.61 -31.56 -14.07
N ASN A 212 8.55 -30.80 -13.72
CA ASN A 212 8.03 -30.71 -12.36
C ASN A 212 6.50 -30.96 -12.27
N PRO A 213 5.99 -32.14 -12.70
CA PRO A 213 4.54 -32.43 -12.79
C PRO A 213 3.80 -32.39 -11.44
N GLY A 214 4.51 -32.45 -10.31
CA GLY A 214 3.93 -32.31 -8.96
C GLY A 214 3.37 -30.92 -8.64
N ARG A 215 3.81 -29.86 -9.32
CA ARG A 215 3.19 -28.51 -9.20
C ARG A 215 1.90 -28.45 -10.03
N LYS A 216 0.84 -29.14 -9.56
CA LYS A 216 -0.51 -29.20 -10.16
C LYS A 216 -0.47 -29.10 -11.69
N SER A 217 -0.11 -30.20 -12.37
CA SER A 217 -0.26 -30.33 -13.82
C SER A 217 -1.62 -29.78 -14.27
N GLN A 218 -1.61 -28.64 -14.96
CA GLN A 218 -2.84 -28.02 -15.43
C GLN A 218 -3.32 -28.81 -16.65
N THR A 219 -4.34 -29.64 -16.44
CA THR A 219 -5.22 -30.12 -17.49
C THR A 219 -5.59 -28.94 -18.38
N PRO A 220 -5.46 -29.03 -19.73
CA PRO A 220 -5.62 -27.88 -20.62
C PRO A 220 -6.85 -27.05 -20.28
N VAL A 221 -6.62 -25.82 -19.80
CA VAL A 221 -7.68 -24.96 -19.30
C VAL A 221 -8.41 -24.43 -20.52
N LEU A 222 -9.69 -24.82 -20.68
CA LEU A 222 -10.57 -24.27 -21.71
C LEU A 222 -10.44 -22.75 -21.74
N GLU A 223 -9.96 -22.19 -22.87
CA GLU A 223 -9.74 -20.75 -23.00
C GLU A 223 -11.06 -20.01 -22.73
N LYS A 224 -11.14 -19.35 -21.57
CA LYS A 224 -12.21 -18.40 -21.30
C LYS A 224 -12.11 -17.30 -22.35
N LYS A 225 -13.23 -16.91 -22.97
CA LYS A 225 -13.28 -15.77 -23.90
C LYS A 225 -12.78 -14.51 -23.20
N GLY A 226 -11.51 -14.19 -23.40
CA GLY A 226 -10.87 -13.01 -22.83
C GLY A 226 -11.35 -11.73 -23.51
N ARG A 227 -11.08 -10.59 -22.89
CA ARG A 227 -11.39 -9.29 -23.49
C ARG A 227 -10.49 -9.02 -24.70
N ILE A 228 -11.03 -8.32 -25.69
CA ILE A 228 -10.21 -7.67 -26.72
C ILE A 228 -9.78 -6.30 -26.15
N PRO A 229 -8.51 -5.87 -26.33
CA PRO A 229 -8.06 -4.54 -25.95
C PRO A 229 -8.73 -3.41 -26.73
N ASN A 230 -8.79 -2.21 -26.16
CA ASN A 230 -9.20 -1.00 -26.89
C ASN A 230 -8.02 -0.39 -27.68
N GLU A 231 -8.29 0.49 -28.64
CA GLU A 231 -7.26 1.07 -29.53
C GLU A 231 -6.10 1.75 -28.79
N GLY A 232 -6.35 2.40 -27.66
CA GLY A 232 -5.31 3.02 -26.83
C GLY A 232 -4.43 1.98 -26.13
N GLU A 233 -5.02 0.88 -25.64
CA GLU A 233 -4.28 -0.27 -25.12
C GLU A 233 -3.46 -0.97 -26.21
N ILE A 234 -4.02 -1.12 -27.42
CA ILE A 234 -3.31 -1.71 -28.57
C ILE A 234 -2.11 -0.84 -28.96
N LYS A 235 -2.33 0.48 -29.13
CA LYS A 235 -1.26 1.41 -29.49
C LYS A 235 -0.13 1.40 -28.44
N ARG A 236 -0.47 1.51 -27.15
CA ARG A 236 0.54 1.54 -26.08
C ARG A 236 1.25 0.19 -25.90
N LEU A 237 0.59 -0.93 -26.20
CA LEU A 237 1.25 -2.24 -26.28
C LEU A 237 2.23 -2.29 -27.46
N SER A 238 1.86 -1.79 -28.65
CA SER A 238 2.79 -1.69 -29.79
C SER A 238 4.04 -0.89 -29.41
N GLU A 239 3.87 0.31 -28.85
CA GLU A 239 5.01 1.17 -28.43
C GLU A 239 5.95 0.47 -27.44
N LEU A 240 5.40 -0.30 -26.48
CA LEU A 240 6.17 -1.01 -25.46
C LEU A 240 6.85 -2.28 -25.99
N VAL A 241 6.22 -2.99 -26.93
CA VAL A 241 6.83 -4.17 -27.57
C VAL A 241 7.88 -3.71 -28.59
N GLU A 242 7.62 -2.69 -29.40
CA GLU A 242 8.55 -2.13 -30.39
C GLU A 242 9.86 -1.66 -29.75
N LEU A 243 9.79 -0.95 -28.62
CA LEU A 243 10.95 -0.52 -27.84
C LEU A 243 11.80 -1.70 -27.30
N ALA A 244 11.19 -2.88 -27.13
CA ALA A 244 11.87 -4.10 -26.72
C ALA A 244 12.26 -5.02 -27.89
N TRP A 245 11.68 -4.87 -29.09
CA TRP A 245 11.75 -5.87 -30.17
C TRP A 245 13.10 -5.92 -30.92
N GLU A 246 14.11 -5.17 -30.49
CA GLU A 246 15.52 -5.32 -30.92
C GLU A 246 15.73 -5.44 -32.45
N THR A 247 14.99 -4.66 -33.23
CA THR A 247 15.02 -4.68 -34.71
C THR A 247 16.36 -4.24 -35.31
N ASP A 248 17.24 -3.61 -34.52
CA ASP A 248 18.62 -3.33 -34.84
C ASP A 248 19.51 -4.58 -34.88
N LYS A 249 19.08 -5.68 -34.25
CA LYS A 249 19.76 -6.98 -34.24
C LYS A 249 19.28 -7.90 -35.37
N PRO A 250 20.10 -8.87 -35.79
CA PRO A 250 19.64 -9.99 -36.61
C PRO A 250 18.69 -10.88 -35.81
N GLU A 251 17.71 -11.51 -36.46
CA GLU A 251 16.59 -12.25 -35.84
C GLU A 251 17.06 -13.31 -34.83
N ARG A 252 18.19 -13.96 -35.13
CA ARG A 252 18.85 -14.96 -34.28
C ARG A 252 19.39 -14.45 -32.94
N ALA A 253 19.57 -13.14 -32.79
CA ALA A 253 20.23 -12.50 -31.65
C ALA A 253 19.32 -11.52 -30.87
N GLY A 254 18.08 -11.34 -31.30
CA GLY A 254 17.06 -10.55 -30.60
C GLY A 254 16.19 -11.38 -29.67
N SER A 255 15.70 -10.76 -28.60
CA SER A 255 14.88 -11.37 -27.54
C SER A 255 13.38 -11.55 -27.90
N HIS A 256 13.03 -11.49 -29.20
CA HIS A 256 11.65 -11.52 -29.73
C HIS A 256 10.76 -12.62 -29.11
N TRP A 257 11.30 -13.85 -28.99
CA TRP A 257 10.62 -15.01 -28.40
C TRP A 257 10.25 -14.77 -26.93
N SER A 258 11.22 -14.34 -26.14
CA SER A 258 11.08 -14.05 -24.71
C SER A 258 10.11 -12.90 -24.44
N ILE A 259 10.07 -11.89 -25.32
CA ILE A 259 9.12 -10.77 -25.26
C ILE A 259 7.70 -11.26 -25.55
N ALA A 260 7.50 -12.04 -26.60
CA ALA A 260 6.19 -12.60 -26.94
C ALA A 260 5.63 -13.49 -25.82
N ILE A 261 6.47 -14.36 -25.24
CA ILE A 261 6.08 -15.26 -24.14
C ILE A 261 5.80 -14.49 -22.84
N THR A 262 6.64 -13.50 -22.50
CA THR A 262 6.46 -12.69 -21.29
C THR A 262 5.23 -11.80 -21.38
N THR A 263 4.99 -11.16 -22.53
CA THR A 263 3.79 -10.33 -22.71
C THR A 263 2.52 -11.19 -22.84
N ALA A 264 2.57 -12.39 -23.44
CA ALA A 264 1.48 -13.37 -23.36
C ALA A 264 1.13 -13.77 -21.92
N SER A 265 2.13 -14.04 -21.08
CA SER A 265 1.98 -14.35 -19.65
C SER A 265 1.23 -13.22 -18.90
N ILE A 266 1.63 -11.96 -19.12
CA ILE A 266 0.99 -10.78 -18.51
C ILE A 266 -0.43 -10.57 -19.05
N LEU A 267 -0.64 -10.65 -20.36
CA LEU A 267 -1.94 -10.46 -21.01
C LEU A 267 -2.95 -11.54 -20.59
N ARG A 268 -2.50 -12.79 -20.45
CA ARG A 268 -3.29 -13.90 -19.91
C ARG A 268 -3.77 -13.61 -18.48
N LYS A 269 -2.87 -13.18 -17.59
CA LYS A 269 -3.23 -12.76 -16.21
C LYS A 269 -4.26 -11.62 -16.21
N SER A 270 -4.12 -10.70 -17.16
CA SER A 270 -5.01 -9.55 -17.37
C SER A 270 -6.37 -9.89 -18.00
N GLY A 271 -6.64 -11.17 -18.29
CA GLY A 271 -7.88 -11.65 -18.90
C GLY A 271 -8.06 -11.25 -20.38
N VAL A 272 -6.98 -10.93 -21.10
CA VAL A 272 -7.00 -10.59 -22.53
C VAL A 272 -7.09 -11.87 -23.37
N SER A 273 -7.82 -11.82 -24.50
CA SER A 273 -8.05 -12.97 -25.39
C SER A 273 -6.75 -13.50 -26.01
N GLY A 274 -6.55 -14.82 -25.88
CA GLY A 274 -5.44 -15.54 -26.51
C GLY A 274 -5.55 -15.49 -28.04
N ASP A 275 -6.73 -15.74 -28.61
CA ASP A 275 -6.97 -15.66 -30.07
C ASP A 275 -6.66 -14.27 -30.64
N TRP A 276 -7.00 -13.21 -29.90
CA TRP A 276 -6.63 -11.85 -30.28
C TRP A 276 -5.12 -11.68 -30.27
N TYR A 277 -4.44 -12.06 -29.18
CA TYR A 277 -2.99 -11.85 -29.07
C TYR A 277 -2.20 -12.72 -30.06
N LYS A 278 -2.62 -13.98 -30.30
CA LYS A 278 -2.10 -14.87 -31.37
C LYS A 278 -2.15 -14.21 -32.75
N THR A 279 -3.22 -13.47 -33.03
CA THR A 279 -3.37 -12.72 -34.29
C THR A 279 -2.50 -11.45 -34.29
N TRP A 280 -2.52 -10.69 -33.19
CA TRP A 280 -1.79 -9.43 -33.07
C TRP A 280 -0.27 -9.61 -33.14
N ILE A 281 0.32 -10.53 -32.36
CA ILE A 281 1.78 -10.73 -32.35
C ILE A 281 2.31 -11.29 -33.68
N ALA A 282 1.50 -12.12 -34.36
CA ALA A 282 1.81 -12.65 -35.68
C ALA A 282 1.77 -11.59 -36.77
N GLU A 283 0.94 -10.55 -36.64
CA GLU A 283 0.93 -9.40 -37.54
C GLU A 283 2.01 -8.38 -37.17
N PHE A 284 2.25 -8.15 -35.88
CA PHE A 284 3.33 -7.32 -35.37
C PHE A 284 4.70 -7.79 -35.90
N SER A 285 5.02 -9.08 -35.79
CA SER A 285 6.29 -9.65 -36.27
C SER A 285 6.55 -9.41 -37.76
N LYS A 286 5.51 -9.51 -38.62
CA LYS A 286 5.64 -9.25 -40.07
C LYS A 286 6.05 -7.82 -40.39
N ASN A 287 5.62 -6.87 -39.57
CA ASN A 287 5.83 -5.44 -39.78
C ASN A 287 7.12 -4.91 -39.10
N HIS A 288 7.77 -5.71 -38.25
CA HIS A 288 9.00 -5.35 -37.54
C HIS A 288 10.14 -6.31 -37.91
N GLN A 289 10.68 -6.09 -39.10
CA GLN A 289 11.79 -6.84 -39.70
C GLN A 289 13.11 -6.58 -38.97
N CYS A 290 13.90 -7.63 -38.76
CA CYS A 290 15.21 -7.60 -38.11
C CYS A 290 16.31 -7.10 -39.05
N SER A 291 17.49 -6.74 -38.53
CA SER A 291 18.56 -6.11 -39.34
C SER A 291 19.28 -7.05 -40.33
N ASP A 292 19.02 -8.35 -40.26
CA ASP A 292 19.39 -9.34 -41.29
C ASP A 292 18.30 -9.55 -42.37
N GLY A 293 17.19 -8.82 -42.29
CA GLY A 293 16.08 -8.93 -43.23
C GLY A 293 15.11 -10.08 -42.94
N LEU A 294 15.22 -10.75 -41.79
CA LEU A 294 14.31 -11.80 -41.37
C LEU A 294 13.17 -11.25 -40.49
N ILE A 295 12.11 -12.06 -40.33
CA ILE A 295 11.06 -11.85 -39.32
C ILE A 295 10.96 -13.10 -38.46
N HIS A 296 10.62 -12.94 -37.18
CA HIS A 296 10.39 -14.08 -36.31
C HIS A 296 9.10 -14.83 -36.72
N SER A 297 9.14 -16.17 -36.76
CA SER A 297 8.10 -17.01 -37.37
C SER A 297 6.69 -16.73 -36.81
N PRO A 298 5.74 -16.21 -37.62
CA PRO A 298 4.40 -15.88 -37.15
C PRO A 298 3.60 -17.09 -36.65
N ASP A 299 3.92 -18.31 -37.11
CA ASP A 299 3.25 -19.53 -36.66
C ASP A 299 3.87 -20.11 -35.38
N ASN A 300 5.18 -19.94 -35.18
CA ASN A 300 5.84 -20.33 -33.92
C ASN A 300 5.35 -19.43 -32.78
N LEU A 301 5.20 -18.12 -33.03
CA LEU A 301 4.60 -17.19 -32.05
C LEU A 301 3.19 -17.60 -31.64
N LYS A 302 2.33 -17.99 -32.60
CA LYS A 302 0.98 -18.49 -32.29
C LYS A 302 1.02 -19.76 -31.44
N LYS A 303 1.95 -20.68 -31.71
CA LYS A 303 2.16 -21.91 -30.91
C LYS A 303 2.57 -21.59 -29.48
N ALA A 304 3.60 -20.77 -29.29
CA ALA A 304 4.06 -20.36 -27.96
C ALA A 304 2.96 -19.65 -27.14
N VAL A 305 2.21 -18.74 -27.75
CA VAL A 305 1.07 -18.09 -27.09
C VAL A 305 -0.01 -19.12 -26.73
N SER A 306 -0.36 -20.04 -27.63
CA SER A 306 -1.34 -21.11 -27.36
C SER A 306 -0.90 -21.98 -26.17
N TYR A 307 0.39 -22.30 -26.07
CA TYR A 307 0.95 -23.07 -24.97
C TYR A 307 0.88 -22.30 -23.64
N VAL A 308 1.30 -21.02 -23.61
CA VAL A 308 1.20 -20.15 -22.42
C VAL A 308 -0.25 -20.03 -21.93
N TYR A 309 -1.19 -19.84 -22.84
CA TYR A 309 -2.62 -19.69 -22.52
C TYR A 309 -3.24 -20.97 -21.98
N SER A 310 -3.07 -22.10 -22.68
CA SER A 310 -3.71 -23.39 -22.38
C SER A 310 -3.12 -24.13 -21.17
N ARG A 311 -1.79 -24.14 -21.00
CA ARG A 311 -1.09 -24.75 -19.85
C ARG A 311 -1.09 -23.88 -18.60
N GLY A 312 -1.61 -22.67 -18.72
CA GLY A 312 -1.82 -21.75 -17.61
C GLY A 312 -0.55 -21.22 -16.96
N ILE A 313 0.41 -20.89 -17.81
CA ILE A 313 1.79 -20.58 -17.44
C ILE A 313 1.93 -19.15 -16.91
N GLU A 314 2.79 -18.99 -15.90
CA GLU A 314 3.15 -17.70 -15.32
C GLU A 314 4.68 -17.55 -15.29
N TYR A 315 5.22 -16.76 -16.22
CA TYR A 315 6.64 -16.38 -16.23
C TYR A 315 6.83 -14.88 -16.35
N GLU A 316 7.92 -14.41 -15.76
CA GLU A 316 8.58 -13.14 -16.09
C GLU A 316 10.03 -13.49 -16.44
N LEU A 317 10.37 -13.46 -17.74
CA LEU A 317 11.72 -13.78 -18.18
C LEU A 317 12.63 -12.58 -17.90
N LYS A 318 13.80 -12.84 -17.31
CA LYS A 318 14.76 -11.77 -16.92
C LYS A 318 15.31 -10.99 -18.13
N GLU A 319 15.34 -11.64 -19.29
CA GLU A 319 15.71 -11.06 -20.59
C GLU A 319 14.84 -9.86 -20.97
N VAL A 320 13.55 -9.85 -20.59
CA VAL A 320 12.66 -8.72 -20.87
C VAL A 320 12.87 -7.63 -19.81
N PRO A 321 13.15 -6.37 -20.21
CA PRO A 321 13.36 -5.27 -19.28
C PRO A 321 12.23 -5.12 -18.24
N ALA A 322 12.62 -4.84 -17.00
CA ALA A 322 11.69 -4.87 -15.86
C ALA A 322 10.67 -3.71 -15.89
N ASP A 323 11.06 -2.58 -16.46
CA ASP A 323 10.21 -1.44 -16.81
C ASP A 323 9.17 -1.82 -17.88
N ILE A 324 9.59 -2.45 -18.99
CA ILE A 324 8.66 -2.94 -20.03
C ILE A 324 7.64 -3.93 -19.46
N ARG A 325 8.10 -4.90 -18.65
CA ARG A 325 7.19 -5.82 -17.92
C ARG A 325 6.22 -5.07 -17.03
N HIS A 326 6.69 -4.08 -16.27
CA HIS A 326 5.89 -3.31 -15.33
C HIS A 326 4.86 -2.40 -16.03
N GLU A 327 5.22 -1.77 -17.16
CA GLU A 327 4.32 -0.93 -17.95
C GLU A 327 3.26 -1.74 -18.70
N VAL A 328 3.62 -2.87 -19.32
CA VAL A 328 2.62 -3.78 -19.92
C VAL A 328 1.70 -4.35 -18.83
N PHE A 329 2.23 -4.67 -17.64
CA PHE A 329 1.40 -5.08 -16.51
C PHE A 329 0.43 -3.97 -16.06
N LYS A 330 0.89 -2.72 -15.89
CA LYS A 330 0.03 -1.57 -15.56
C LYS A 330 -1.07 -1.34 -16.58
N LEU A 331 -0.73 -1.40 -17.87
CA LEU A 331 -1.64 -1.11 -18.97
C LEU A 331 -2.86 -2.04 -18.93
N PHE A 332 -2.61 -3.35 -18.88
CA PHE A 332 -3.68 -4.35 -18.96
C PHE A 332 -4.31 -4.73 -17.61
N ASN A 333 -3.57 -4.57 -16.52
CA ASN A 333 -4.08 -4.65 -15.14
C ASN A 333 -4.43 -3.26 -14.56
N SER A 334 -4.73 -2.29 -15.42
CA SER A 334 -5.46 -1.06 -15.04
C SER A 334 -6.78 -1.41 -14.34
N LYS A 335 -7.41 -2.53 -14.71
CA LYS A 335 -8.58 -3.11 -14.01
C LYS A 335 -8.26 -3.77 -12.66
N ALA A 336 -7.00 -3.88 -12.25
CA ALA A 336 -6.64 -4.16 -10.85
C ALA A 336 -6.74 -2.91 -9.97
N LYS A 337 -6.73 -1.69 -10.56
CA LYS A 337 -7.26 -0.50 -9.87
C LYS A 337 -8.78 -0.47 -9.91
N SER A 338 -9.40 -0.73 -11.08
CA SER A 338 -10.87 -0.69 -11.24
C SER A 338 -11.65 -1.87 -10.60
N LYS A 339 -10.99 -2.81 -9.92
CA LYS A 339 -11.65 -3.77 -9.02
C LYS A 339 -11.47 -3.42 -7.53
N ASN A 340 -10.47 -2.60 -7.20
CA ASN A 340 -10.30 -2.09 -5.83
C ASN A 340 -11.13 -0.83 -5.56
N THR A 341 -11.71 -0.18 -6.56
CA THR A 341 -12.65 0.94 -6.37
C THR A 341 -13.99 0.52 -5.75
N GLU A 342 -14.40 -0.74 -5.91
CA GLU A 342 -15.60 -1.30 -5.28
C GLU A 342 -15.26 -2.34 -4.19
N GLY A 343 -14.19 -3.14 -4.37
CA GLY A 343 -13.78 -4.15 -3.39
C GLY A 343 -12.67 -3.74 -2.40
N GLY A 344 -11.95 -2.65 -2.66
CA GLY A 344 -10.72 -2.28 -1.92
C GLY A 344 -10.93 -1.27 -0.80
N LEU A 345 -11.99 -0.44 -0.87
CA LEU A 345 -12.34 0.53 0.17
C LEU A 345 -12.48 -0.15 1.55
N ALA A 346 -13.12 -1.32 1.61
CA ALA A 346 -13.33 -2.06 2.85
C ALA A 346 -12.03 -2.37 3.64
N GLU A 347 -10.88 -2.53 2.99
CA GLU A 347 -9.59 -2.72 3.69
C GLU A 347 -9.06 -1.45 4.37
N LEU A 348 -9.49 -0.28 3.87
CA LEU A 348 -9.08 1.06 4.30
C LEU A 348 -9.91 1.59 5.49
N VAL A 349 -10.98 0.90 5.90
CA VAL A 349 -11.76 1.26 7.10
C VAL A 349 -10.83 1.34 8.33
N GLY A 350 -10.91 2.43 9.09
CA GLY A 350 -10.02 2.67 10.24
C GLY A 350 -8.54 2.87 9.87
N LEU A 351 -8.22 3.28 8.64
CA LEU A 351 -6.82 3.50 8.22
C LEU A 351 -6.09 4.55 9.06
N LYS A 352 -6.73 5.69 9.39
CA LYS A 352 -6.14 6.71 10.28
C LYS A 352 -5.70 6.10 11.61
N GLU A 353 -6.57 5.30 12.22
CA GLU A 353 -6.32 4.59 13.48
C GLU A 353 -5.17 3.56 13.37
N LYS A 354 -5.12 2.79 12.27
CA LYS A 354 -4.00 1.88 11.97
C LYS A 354 -2.67 2.64 11.87
N ILE A 355 -2.66 3.81 11.21
CA ILE A 355 -1.46 4.66 11.10
C ILE A 355 -1.05 5.22 12.46
N VAL A 356 -1.99 5.74 13.26
CA VAL A 356 -1.73 6.26 14.62
C VAL A 356 -1.11 5.20 15.50
N LYS A 357 -1.74 4.03 15.62
CA LYS A 357 -1.22 2.89 16.40
C LYS A 357 0.16 2.42 15.92
N HIS A 358 0.44 2.46 14.62
CA HIS A 358 1.76 2.13 14.09
C HIS A 358 2.81 3.22 14.37
N ALA A 359 2.46 4.49 14.24
CA ALA A 359 3.31 5.62 14.57
C ALA A 359 3.66 5.66 16.06
N LEU A 360 2.73 5.33 16.97
CA LEU A 360 2.99 5.22 18.41
C LEU A 360 4.01 4.13 18.80
N LYS A 361 4.40 3.24 17.87
CA LYS A 361 5.56 2.34 18.03
C LYS A 361 6.89 3.10 17.94
N THR A 362 6.95 4.20 17.18
CA THR A 362 8.18 4.99 16.90
C THR A 362 8.21 6.39 17.50
N VAL A 363 7.06 7.02 17.77
CA VAL A 363 6.89 8.35 18.38
C VAL A 363 5.94 8.25 19.57
N LYS A 364 6.46 8.34 20.79
CA LYS A 364 5.71 8.03 22.02
C LYS A 364 4.87 9.21 22.50
N ARG A 365 3.61 8.94 22.88
CA ARG A 365 2.64 9.90 23.45
C ARG A 365 2.42 11.16 22.61
N GLU A 366 2.37 11.03 21.29
CA GLU A 366 2.16 12.14 20.35
C GLU A 366 0.84 12.01 19.56
N GLU A 367 -0.13 11.27 20.09
CA GLU A 367 -1.35 10.88 19.37
C GLU A 367 -2.14 12.06 18.74
N PRO A 368 -2.44 13.16 19.45
CA PRO A 368 -3.13 14.31 18.85
C PRO A 368 -2.32 14.92 17.69
N ASN A 369 -1.01 15.07 17.89
CA ASN A 369 -0.10 15.62 16.89
C ASN A 369 0.05 14.70 15.67
N ILE A 370 0.03 13.37 15.85
CA ILE A 370 0.02 12.41 14.74
C ILE A 370 -1.26 12.58 13.92
N ARG A 371 -2.43 12.67 14.57
CA ARG A 371 -3.72 12.88 13.89
C ARG A 371 -3.76 14.23 13.14
N LYS A 372 -3.29 15.32 13.75
CA LYS A 372 -3.11 16.64 13.10
C LYS A 372 -2.19 16.59 11.86
N ILE A 373 -1.00 16.00 11.97
CA ILE A 373 -0.06 15.87 10.83
C ILE A 373 -0.68 15.04 9.70
N LEU A 374 -1.44 13.98 10.03
CA LEU A 374 -2.13 13.16 9.03
C LEU A 374 -3.22 13.94 8.30
N ASN A 375 -4.08 14.67 9.01
CA ASN A 375 -5.12 15.51 8.41
C ASN A 375 -4.50 16.56 7.47
N VAL A 376 -3.48 17.28 7.94
CA VAL A 376 -2.73 18.27 7.14
C VAL A 376 -2.08 17.61 5.91
N GLY A 377 -1.51 16.41 6.05
CA GLY A 377 -0.93 15.67 4.94
C GLY A 377 -1.96 15.22 3.89
N ILE A 378 -3.17 14.84 4.29
CA ILE A 378 -4.26 14.52 3.36
C ILE A 378 -4.88 15.77 2.72
N SER A 379 -4.87 16.91 3.43
CA SER A 379 -5.45 18.17 2.92
C SER A 379 -4.82 18.67 1.61
N ALA A 380 -3.56 18.29 1.32
CA ALA A 380 -2.89 18.57 0.04
C ALA A 380 -3.59 17.99 -1.20
N TYR A 381 -4.50 17.02 -1.01
CA TYR A 381 -5.29 16.38 -2.07
C TYR A 381 -6.73 16.94 -2.15
N THR A 382 -6.99 18.05 -1.46
CA THR A 382 -8.26 18.78 -1.49
C THR A 382 -8.10 20.14 -2.16
N ASP A 383 -9.19 20.88 -2.32
CA ASP A 383 -9.17 22.24 -2.86
C ASP A 383 -8.70 23.28 -1.81
N ASP A 384 -8.76 22.97 -0.51
CA ASP A 384 -8.37 23.87 0.60
C ASP A 384 -7.40 23.18 1.61
N PRO A 385 -6.10 23.11 1.29
CA PRO A 385 -5.07 22.53 2.15
C PRO A 385 -4.82 23.31 3.45
N VAL A 386 -4.67 22.56 4.54
CA VAL A 386 -4.35 23.06 5.88
C VAL A 386 -2.83 23.18 6.04
N ASN A 387 -2.41 24.04 6.96
CA ASN A 387 -1.02 24.44 7.16
C ASN A 387 -0.69 24.42 8.67
N LEU A 388 0.44 23.83 9.07
CA LEU A 388 0.78 23.50 10.47
C LEU A 388 2.21 23.91 10.86
N ALA A 389 2.37 24.55 12.02
CA ALA A 389 3.64 25.00 12.57
C ALA A 389 3.91 24.32 13.93
N PHE A 390 5.02 23.59 14.03
CA PHE A 390 5.49 23.00 15.29
C PHE A 390 6.45 23.94 16.03
N VAL A 391 6.01 24.45 17.17
CA VAL A 391 6.70 25.48 17.97
C VAL A 391 7.12 24.89 19.30
N SER A 392 8.42 24.70 19.51
CA SER A 392 8.92 24.07 20.74
C SER A 392 10.37 24.43 21.03
N GLU A 393 10.89 24.10 22.22
CA GLU A 393 12.33 24.24 22.47
C GLU A 393 13.13 23.29 21.57
N SER A 394 14.41 23.60 21.37
CA SER A 394 15.34 22.66 20.75
C SER A 394 15.44 21.37 21.58
N THR A 395 15.66 20.23 20.93
CA THR A 395 15.68 18.85 21.50
C THR A 395 14.35 18.16 21.82
N THR A 396 13.22 18.86 21.95
CA THR A 396 11.87 18.30 22.27
C THR A 396 11.27 17.26 21.29
N GLY A 397 11.93 17.02 20.14
CA GLY A 397 11.57 15.96 19.19
C GLY A 397 10.71 16.37 17.99
N LYS A 398 10.25 17.63 17.88
CA LYS A 398 9.36 18.11 16.79
C LYS A 398 9.71 17.60 15.38
N THR A 399 10.96 17.75 14.96
CA THR A 399 11.43 17.34 13.61
C THR A 399 11.37 15.84 13.40
N TYR A 400 11.64 15.05 14.46
CA TYR A 400 11.55 13.59 14.42
C TYR A 400 10.09 13.13 14.36
N LEU A 401 9.18 13.78 15.08
CA LEU A 401 7.74 13.55 15.03
C LEU A 401 7.19 13.74 13.60
N VAL A 402 7.36 14.94 13.05
CA VAL A 402 6.89 15.28 11.69
C VAL A 402 7.44 14.31 10.64
N LEU A 403 8.73 13.96 10.71
CA LEU A 403 9.34 13.02 9.77
C LEU A 403 8.80 11.58 9.90
N ASN A 404 8.49 11.09 11.11
CA ASN A 404 7.94 9.74 11.28
C ASN A 404 6.52 9.63 10.70
N VAL A 405 5.69 10.66 10.87
CA VAL A 405 4.30 10.64 10.39
C VAL A 405 4.21 10.94 8.89
N ILE A 406 4.95 11.91 8.37
CA ILE A 406 4.90 12.22 6.94
C ILE A 406 5.52 11.12 6.05
N ASN A 407 6.25 10.17 6.64
CA ASN A 407 6.77 8.98 5.95
C ASN A 407 5.70 7.92 5.61
N TYR A 408 4.45 8.05 6.07
CA TYR A 408 3.36 7.20 5.60
C TYR A 408 2.83 7.65 4.23
N LEU A 409 2.85 8.95 3.95
CA LEU A 409 2.31 9.55 2.73
C LEU A 409 3.22 9.32 1.51
N PRO A 410 2.69 9.40 0.27
CA PRO A 410 3.47 9.15 -0.93
C PRO A 410 4.69 10.06 -1.08
N SER A 411 5.87 9.45 -1.23
CA SER A 411 7.18 10.11 -1.41
C SER A 411 7.24 11.12 -2.56
N GLU A 412 6.44 10.88 -3.59
CA GLU A 412 6.25 11.66 -4.80
C GLU A 412 5.46 12.98 -4.58
N ASP A 413 4.83 13.13 -3.41
CA ASP A 413 4.08 14.33 -3.00
C ASP A 413 4.77 15.12 -1.88
N VAL A 414 5.58 14.44 -1.04
CA VAL A 414 6.20 15.02 0.15
C VAL A 414 7.59 15.62 -0.15
N ILE A 415 7.66 16.94 -0.19
CA ILE A 415 8.88 17.73 -0.43
C ILE A 415 9.51 18.12 0.92
N LYS A 416 10.52 17.37 1.36
CA LYS A 416 11.30 17.64 2.57
C LYS A 416 12.45 18.62 2.27
N LEU A 417 12.54 19.70 3.04
CA LEU A 417 13.55 20.74 2.92
C LEU A 417 14.08 21.10 4.31
N LYS A 418 15.40 21.33 4.44
CA LYS A 418 15.96 21.79 5.72
C LYS A 418 15.54 23.25 5.97
N SER A 419 16.06 24.15 5.13
CA SER A 419 15.60 25.52 4.91
C SER A 419 16.01 25.91 3.49
N ILE A 420 15.36 26.89 2.86
CA ILE A 420 15.64 27.29 1.47
C ILE A 420 15.35 28.78 1.27
N SER A 421 16.02 29.39 0.28
CA SER A 421 15.71 30.75 -0.16
C SER A 421 14.76 30.76 -1.36
N ARG A 422 13.99 31.84 -1.51
CA ARG A 422 13.12 32.13 -2.68
C ARG A 422 13.80 31.86 -4.03
N LYS A 423 15.10 32.19 -4.13
CA LYS A 423 15.92 32.04 -5.34
C LYS A 423 16.36 30.60 -5.61
N ALA A 424 16.75 29.85 -4.58
CA ALA A 424 17.10 28.44 -4.73
C ALA A 424 15.85 27.61 -5.08
N PHE A 425 14.76 27.82 -4.35
CA PHE A 425 13.48 27.13 -4.57
C PHE A 425 12.96 27.29 -6.00
N SER A 426 12.94 28.51 -6.53
CA SER A 426 12.51 28.80 -7.90
C SER A 426 13.53 28.45 -9.01
N ARG A 427 14.69 27.90 -8.66
CA ARG A 427 15.66 27.31 -9.60
C ARG A 427 15.62 25.78 -9.57
N GLU A 428 15.42 25.19 -8.40
CA GLU A 428 15.35 23.72 -8.21
C GLU A 428 14.01 23.11 -8.62
N ARG A 429 12.90 23.88 -8.53
CA ARG A 429 11.53 23.38 -8.75
C ARG A 429 10.82 23.97 -9.97
N GLY A 430 11.42 24.98 -10.59
CA GLY A 430 10.81 25.72 -11.69
C GLY A 430 10.92 25.01 -13.04
N LYS A 431 9.79 24.77 -13.70
CA LYS A 431 9.74 24.39 -15.13
C LYS A 431 9.65 25.65 -15.98
N LEU A 432 10.31 25.68 -17.14
CA LEU A 432 10.11 26.76 -18.10
C LEU A 432 8.79 26.56 -18.86
N VAL A 433 8.00 27.63 -18.95
CA VAL A 433 6.71 27.69 -19.65
C VAL A 433 6.60 28.99 -20.43
N VAL A 434 5.84 28.99 -21.52
CA VAL A 434 5.46 30.22 -22.25
C VAL A 434 4.03 30.57 -21.87
N LYS A 435 3.78 31.84 -21.53
CA LYS A 435 2.44 32.36 -21.26
C LYS A 435 1.69 32.58 -22.58
N SER A 436 0.49 32.03 -22.67
CA SER A 436 -0.52 32.28 -23.71
C SER A 436 -1.84 32.74 -23.08
N PHE A 437 -2.83 33.07 -23.90
CA PHE A 437 -4.18 33.40 -23.46
C PHE A 437 -5.19 32.60 -24.31
N SER A 438 -6.17 32.01 -23.65
CA SER A 438 -7.35 31.38 -24.25
C SER A 438 -8.62 32.10 -23.79
N GLU A 439 -9.80 31.58 -24.14
CA GLU A 439 -11.08 32.21 -23.77
C GLU A 439 -11.35 32.16 -22.25
N ASP A 440 -10.80 31.16 -21.55
CA ASP A 440 -10.96 30.97 -20.10
C ASP A 440 -9.92 31.71 -19.24
N GLY A 441 -8.79 32.16 -19.81
CA GLY A 441 -7.77 32.91 -19.07
C GLY A 441 -6.33 32.79 -19.57
N PRO A 442 -5.32 33.05 -18.70
CA PRO A 442 -3.92 32.86 -19.02
C PRO A 442 -3.51 31.38 -18.92
N GLU A 443 -2.86 30.87 -19.96
CA GLU A 443 -2.31 29.52 -20.00
C GLU A 443 -0.79 29.53 -19.90
N TYR A 444 -0.21 28.45 -19.37
CA TYR A 444 1.23 28.34 -19.10
C TYR A 444 1.80 27.06 -19.72
N ASN A 445 2.09 27.12 -21.01
CA ASN A 445 2.42 25.96 -21.82
C ASN A 445 3.90 25.55 -21.65
N SER A 446 4.14 24.33 -21.15
CA SER A 446 5.48 23.76 -20.92
C SER A 446 6.13 23.13 -22.15
N LYS A 447 5.40 23.10 -23.27
CA LYS A 447 5.86 22.65 -24.58
C LYS A 447 5.49 23.69 -25.63
N ILE A 448 6.20 23.66 -26.75
CA ILE A 448 5.95 24.51 -27.92
C ILE A 448 6.38 23.77 -29.19
N GLU A 449 5.77 24.10 -30.33
CA GLU A 449 6.28 23.64 -31.62
C GLU A 449 7.53 24.44 -31.99
N ASN A 450 8.65 23.74 -32.23
CA ASN A 450 9.84 24.35 -32.79
C ASN A 450 9.59 24.68 -34.28
N LYS A 451 9.24 25.94 -34.55
CA LYS A 451 8.99 26.55 -35.87
C LYS A 451 10.00 26.19 -36.96
N PHE A 452 11.24 25.86 -36.60
CA PHE A 452 12.31 25.55 -37.54
C PHE A 452 12.44 24.06 -37.87
N THR A 453 11.73 23.18 -37.14
CA THR A 453 11.80 21.72 -37.30
C THR A 453 10.43 21.03 -37.39
N GLY A 454 9.33 21.72 -37.07
CA GLY A 454 7.97 21.17 -37.08
C GLY A 454 7.72 20.14 -35.98
N LYS A 455 8.49 20.18 -34.89
CA LYS A 455 8.42 19.23 -33.77
C LYS A 455 8.02 19.92 -32.48
N GLU A 456 7.05 19.34 -31.79
CA GLU A 456 6.74 19.66 -30.40
C GLU A 456 7.95 19.32 -29.50
N THR A 457 8.35 20.24 -28.64
CA THR A 457 9.50 20.10 -27.74
C THR A 457 9.30 20.90 -26.45
N SER A 458 10.16 20.73 -25.43
CA SER A 458 10.08 21.56 -24.21
C SER A 458 10.61 22.98 -24.46
N ILE A 459 10.18 23.94 -23.64
CA ILE A 459 10.65 25.33 -23.76
C ILE A 459 12.18 25.44 -23.54
N GLY A 460 12.75 24.61 -22.68
CA GLY A 460 14.20 24.55 -22.46
C GLY A 460 14.95 24.06 -23.70
N ASP A 461 14.53 22.92 -24.25
CA ASP A 461 15.13 22.33 -25.46
C ASP A 461 15.01 23.26 -26.67
N TYR A 462 13.90 24.02 -26.78
CA TYR A 462 13.75 25.00 -27.86
C TYR A 462 14.68 26.20 -27.69
N LEU A 463 14.83 26.72 -26.46
CA LEU A 463 15.76 27.81 -26.18
C LEU A 463 17.22 27.39 -26.43
N ASP A 464 17.59 26.15 -26.10
CA ASP A 464 18.94 25.63 -26.36
C ASP A 464 19.19 25.33 -27.85
N TYR A 465 18.18 24.86 -28.58
CA TYR A 465 18.22 24.81 -30.05
C TYR A 465 18.45 26.22 -30.65
N LEU A 466 17.66 27.22 -30.22
CA LEU A 466 17.80 28.60 -30.68
C LEU A 466 19.18 29.19 -30.32
N ASN A 467 19.71 28.87 -29.14
CA ASN A 467 21.07 29.25 -28.73
C ASN A 467 22.12 28.66 -29.70
N ALA A 468 22.08 27.34 -29.94
CA ALA A 468 23.03 26.64 -30.79
C ALA A 468 22.99 27.13 -32.25
N GLU A 469 21.79 27.35 -32.81
CA GLU A 469 21.61 27.88 -34.15
C GLU A 469 22.14 29.33 -34.27
N ILE A 470 21.87 30.19 -33.29
CA ILE A 470 22.39 31.58 -33.24
C ILE A 470 23.91 31.59 -33.11
N ASP A 471 24.50 30.67 -32.35
CA ASP A 471 25.96 30.61 -32.15
C ASP A 471 26.72 29.89 -33.28
N SER A 472 26.04 29.14 -34.15
CA SER A 472 26.63 28.48 -35.32
C SER A 472 27.35 29.48 -36.26
N LYS A 473 28.46 29.05 -36.87
CA LYS A 473 29.21 29.88 -37.82
C LYS A 473 28.41 30.16 -39.10
N GLU A 474 27.69 29.15 -39.60
CA GLU A 474 26.93 29.24 -40.86
C GLU A 474 25.78 30.26 -40.77
N ASN A 475 25.02 30.28 -39.67
CA ASN A 475 23.97 31.29 -39.50
C ASN A 475 24.55 32.68 -39.20
N LYS A 476 25.71 32.79 -38.54
CA LYS A 476 26.40 34.07 -38.34
C LYS A 476 26.79 34.77 -39.64
N GLU A 477 26.97 34.02 -40.73
CA GLU A 477 27.19 34.57 -42.08
C GLU A 477 25.86 34.88 -42.81
N LYS A 478 24.77 34.17 -42.48
CA LYS A 478 23.42 34.36 -43.07
C LYS A 478 22.57 35.33 -42.24
N LYS A 479 22.83 36.63 -42.38
CA LYS A 479 22.19 37.70 -41.58
C LYS A 479 20.67 37.56 -41.41
N ASP A 480 19.91 37.34 -42.49
CA ASP A 480 18.44 37.31 -42.40
C ASP A 480 17.93 36.13 -41.55
N ARG A 481 18.59 34.97 -41.63
CA ARG A 481 18.29 33.79 -40.80
C ARG A 481 18.68 34.04 -39.34
N LEU A 482 19.80 34.69 -39.09
CA LEU A 482 20.23 35.08 -37.75
C LEU A 482 19.26 36.08 -37.11
N ASP A 483 18.75 37.05 -37.88
CA ASP A 483 17.79 38.04 -37.41
C ASP A 483 16.34 37.48 -37.35
N GLU A 484 16.05 36.35 -38.00
CA GLU A 484 14.86 35.53 -37.72
C GLU A 484 15.00 34.78 -36.39
N LEU A 485 16.08 34.00 -36.21
CA LEU A 485 16.36 33.22 -34.99
C LEU A 485 16.36 34.08 -33.73
N LYS A 486 16.95 35.29 -33.78
CA LYS A 486 16.92 36.25 -32.66
C LYS A 486 15.51 36.77 -32.36
N ARG A 487 14.67 37.01 -33.38
CA ARG A 487 13.28 37.46 -33.19
C ARG A 487 12.45 36.35 -32.57
N GLU A 488 12.59 35.13 -33.06
CA GLU A 488 11.93 33.95 -32.48
C GLU A 488 12.33 33.76 -31.01
N LYS A 489 13.63 33.85 -30.70
CA LYS A 489 14.13 33.81 -29.33
C LYS A 489 13.57 34.94 -28.46
N SER A 490 13.40 36.16 -29.00
CA SER A 490 12.72 37.25 -28.28
C SER A 490 11.29 36.82 -27.95
N ASN A 491 10.47 36.48 -28.95
CA ASN A 491 9.07 36.10 -28.79
C ASN A 491 8.85 35.04 -27.69
N VAL A 492 9.71 34.01 -27.64
CA VAL A 492 9.69 32.94 -26.62
C VAL A 492 10.15 33.45 -25.25
N THR A 493 11.18 34.32 -25.21
CA THR A 493 11.73 34.87 -23.94
C THR A 493 10.83 35.94 -23.33
N ASP A 494 10.16 36.75 -24.14
CA ASP A 494 9.32 37.88 -23.72
C ASP A 494 8.05 37.43 -22.96
N ASN A 495 7.64 36.18 -23.15
CA ASN A 495 6.55 35.53 -22.40
C ASN A 495 7.04 34.30 -21.59
N LEU A 496 8.32 34.26 -21.21
CA LEU A 496 8.93 33.13 -20.51
C LEU A 496 8.72 33.21 -18.99
N TYR A 497 7.98 32.26 -18.45
CA TYR A 497 7.71 32.12 -17.02
C TYR A 497 8.40 30.87 -16.44
N THR A 498 8.62 30.91 -15.14
CA THR A 498 9.05 29.76 -14.34
C THR A 498 7.84 29.23 -13.57
N LEU A 499 7.22 28.16 -14.06
CA LEU A 499 6.10 27.49 -13.39
C LEU A 499 6.60 26.66 -12.21
N ILE A 500 5.98 26.87 -11.06
CA ILE A 500 6.10 26.03 -9.87
C ILE A 500 4.70 25.48 -9.58
N ASP A 501 4.55 24.17 -9.73
CA ASP A 501 3.28 23.46 -9.59
C ASP A 501 3.18 22.84 -8.20
N PHE A 502 2.16 23.25 -7.44
CA PHE A 502 1.89 22.77 -6.08
C PHE A 502 0.75 21.75 -6.00
N THR A 503 0.13 21.40 -7.13
CA THR A 503 -0.94 20.39 -7.19
C THR A 503 -0.48 19.10 -6.49
N ASP A 504 -1.19 18.69 -5.43
CA ASP A 504 -0.88 17.50 -4.63
C ASP A 504 0.52 17.50 -3.99
N LYS A 505 0.99 18.65 -3.49
CA LYS A 505 2.29 18.76 -2.81
C LYS A 505 2.19 19.14 -1.35
N ILE A 506 3.04 18.50 -0.56
CA ILE A 506 3.21 18.75 0.87
C ILE A 506 4.64 19.28 1.07
N LEU A 507 4.80 20.53 1.51
CA LEU A 507 6.10 21.10 1.85
C LEU A 507 6.40 20.86 3.33
N VAL A 508 7.54 20.23 3.64
CA VAL A 508 7.96 19.94 5.01
C VAL A 508 9.31 20.60 5.29
N PHE A 509 9.29 21.67 6.09
CA PHE A 509 10.46 22.44 6.47
C PHE A 509 10.96 22.04 7.87
N LEU A 510 12.20 21.56 7.96
CA LEU A 510 12.76 21.06 9.23
C LEU A 510 13.26 22.19 10.16
N GLU A 511 13.48 23.38 9.61
CA GLU A 511 13.77 24.66 10.27
C GLU A 511 12.93 25.76 9.59
N ARG A 512 12.79 26.94 10.21
CA ARG A 512 12.00 28.05 9.66
C ARG A 512 12.57 28.57 8.31
N PRO A 513 11.76 28.69 7.24
CA PRO A 513 12.15 29.36 5.99
C PRO A 513 12.44 30.86 6.18
N SER A 514 13.27 31.44 5.32
CA SER A 514 13.66 32.86 5.44
C SER A 514 12.49 33.82 5.16
N PRO A 515 12.50 35.06 5.68
CA PRO A 515 11.42 36.02 5.47
C PRO A 515 11.11 36.28 3.97
N GLU A 516 12.12 36.25 3.11
CA GLU A 516 11.99 36.47 1.67
C GLU A 516 11.27 35.31 0.95
N PHE A 517 11.27 34.10 1.52
CA PHE A 517 10.48 32.98 1.01
C PHE A 517 8.98 33.19 1.28
N TRP A 518 8.64 33.71 2.46
CA TRP A 518 7.27 33.99 2.86
C TRP A 518 6.61 35.12 2.05
N VAL A 519 7.38 36.02 1.43
CA VAL A 519 6.85 37.12 0.58
C VAL A 519 6.00 36.58 -0.58
N ASP A 520 6.40 35.49 -1.24
CA ASP A 520 5.56 34.84 -2.27
C ASP A 520 4.57 33.85 -1.64
N MET A 521 5.03 33.02 -0.69
CA MET A 521 4.20 31.93 -0.16
C MET A 521 2.98 32.40 0.64
N LEU A 522 3.05 33.53 1.34
CA LEU A 522 1.88 34.08 2.02
C LEU A 522 0.75 34.40 1.04
N SER A 523 1.05 34.78 -0.20
CA SER A 523 0.06 35.04 -1.24
C SER A 523 -0.45 33.76 -1.89
N VAL A 524 0.41 32.75 -2.11
CA VAL A 524 -0.02 31.41 -2.54
C VAL A 524 -0.99 30.79 -1.52
N MET A 525 -0.72 30.96 -0.23
CA MET A 525 -1.50 30.42 0.89
C MET A 525 -2.84 31.14 1.18
N SER A 526 -3.35 32.05 0.32
CA SER A 526 -4.75 32.53 0.46
C SER A 526 -5.73 31.87 -0.49
N HIS A 527 -5.25 31.06 -1.45
CA HIS A 527 -6.09 30.26 -2.33
C HIS A 527 -7.04 31.12 -3.19
N ASP A 528 -6.64 32.37 -3.50
CA ASP A 528 -7.46 33.38 -4.19
C ASP A 528 -7.60 33.11 -5.71
N ASP A 529 -6.52 32.68 -6.37
CA ASP A 529 -6.39 32.48 -7.83
C ASP A 529 -5.62 31.19 -8.13
N GLU A 530 -6.01 30.42 -9.18
CA GLU A 530 -5.33 29.18 -9.58
C GLU A 530 -3.86 29.42 -9.97
N TYR A 531 -3.58 30.55 -10.62
CA TYR A 531 -2.25 30.95 -11.11
C TYR A 531 -1.83 32.29 -10.54
N LEU A 532 -0.87 32.28 -9.61
CA LEU A 532 -0.33 33.50 -9.01
C LEU A 532 1.01 33.88 -9.66
N GLU A 533 1.04 35.00 -10.38
CA GLU A 533 2.26 35.54 -10.97
C GLU A 533 3.06 36.40 -9.97
N SER A 534 4.38 36.20 -9.95
CA SER A 534 5.31 37.02 -9.17
C SER A 534 6.58 37.28 -9.99
N SER A 535 7.17 38.47 -9.86
CA SER A 535 8.40 38.83 -10.56
C SER A 535 9.42 39.44 -9.62
N PHE A 536 10.70 39.23 -9.93
CA PHE A 536 11.81 39.82 -9.18
C PHE A 536 13.02 40.06 -10.08
N VAL A 537 13.88 40.99 -9.66
CA VAL A 537 15.09 41.33 -10.41
C VAL A 537 16.28 40.49 -9.90
N GLU A 538 17.05 39.94 -10.83
CA GLU A 538 18.25 39.15 -10.56
C GLU A 538 19.44 39.61 -11.41
N GLY A 539 20.65 39.22 -11.01
CA GLY A 539 21.91 39.64 -11.61
C GLY A 539 22.63 40.75 -10.84
N GLY A 540 23.94 40.86 -11.07
CA GLY A 540 24.82 41.90 -10.52
C GLY A 540 24.86 43.11 -11.45
N ASP A 541 25.98 43.27 -12.18
CA ASP A 541 26.22 44.40 -13.10
C ASP A 541 25.20 44.48 -14.25
N LYS A 542 24.63 43.33 -14.64
CA LYS A 542 23.48 43.23 -15.54
C LYS A 542 22.29 42.69 -14.77
N LYS A 543 21.22 43.49 -14.70
CA LYS A 543 19.94 43.14 -14.11
C LYS A 543 19.01 42.55 -15.16
N TYR A 544 18.31 41.48 -14.82
CA TYR A 544 17.22 40.89 -15.60
C TYR A 544 16.02 40.62 -14.68
N THR A 545 14.81 40.79 -15.20
CA THR A 545 13.59 40.37 -14.50
C THR A 545 13.39 38.88 -14.72
N LYS A 546 13.12 38.11 -13.66
CA LYS A 546 12.64 36.74 -13.75
C LYS A 546 11.17 36.71 -13.36
N HIS A 547 10.36 36.09 -14.20
CA HIS A 547 8.94 35.85 -13.97
C HIS A 547 8.75 34.43 -13.40
N ILE A 548 7.96 34.31 -12.35
CA ILE A 548 7.50 33.06 -11.74
C ILE A 548 5.97 33.04 -11.86
N VAL A 549 5.40 31.86 -12.08
CA VAL A 549 3.99 31.58 -11.83
C VAL A 549 3.89 30.39 -10.88
N TYR A 550 3.06 30.51 -9.86
CA TYR A 550 2.68 29.42 -8.96
C TYR A 550 1.33 28.88 -9.41
N LYS A 551 1.19 27.56 -9.58
CA LYS A 551 -0.09 26.89 -9.86
C LYS A 551 -0.56 26.12 -8.63
N HIS A 552 -1.80 26.37 -8.22
CA HIS A 552 -2.38 25.88 -6.97
C HIS A 552 -1.49 26.19 -5.75
N TRP A 553 -1.72 25.49 -4.65
CA TRP A 553 -1.16 25.79 -3.33
C TRP A 553 -0.92 24.49 -2.54
N PRO A 554 0.18 24.39 -1.76
CA PRO A 554 0.54 23.15 -1.08
C PRO A 554 0.05 23.14 0.38
N ALA A 555 -0.05 21.95 0.98
CA ALA A 555 -0.05 21.84 2.45
C ALA A 555 1.37 22.10 2.97
N ILE A 556 1.55 23.01 3.94
CA ILE A 556 2.87 23.35 4.50
C ILE A 556 2.94 22.93 5.97
N ILE A 557 3.98 22.16 6.32
CA ILE A 557 4.39 21.89 7.69
C ILE A 557 5.77 22.50 7.92
N PHE A 558 5.98 23.26 9.01
CA PHE A 558 7.31 23.69 9.42
C PHE A 558 7.61 23.55 10.91
N CYS A 559 8.89 23.46 11.25
CA CYS A 559 9.42 23.37 12.61
C CYS A 559 10.21 24.64 12.97
N THR A 560 9.95 25.20 14.16
CA THR A 560 10.61 26.43 14.66
C THR A 560 10.93 26.34 16.17
N SER A 561 11.87 27.14 16.66
CA SER A 561 12.14 27.25 18.10
C SER A 561 11.10 28.13 18.83
N LYS A 562 10.95 27.95 20.15
CA LYS A 562 10.13 28.82 21.04
C LYS A 562 10.73 30.24 21.19
N ASP A 563 12.02 30.43 20.90
CA ASP A 563 12.72 31.72 20.94
C ASP A 563 12.64 32.52 19.63
N GLU A 564 12.27 31.87 18.52
CA GLU A 564 12.05 32.52 17.22
C GLU A 564 10.69 33.22 17.19
N ASP A 565 10.69 34.54 17.36
CA ASP A 565 9.48 35.36 17.39
C ASP A 565 8.57 35.13 16.16
N LEU A 566 7.33 34.72 16.41
CA LEU A 566 6.28 34.48 15.42
C LEU A 566 5.48 35.75 15.09
N SER A 567 5.84 36.92 15.64
CA SER A 567 5.14 38.23 15.53
C SER A 567 4.73 38.72 14.13
N TRP A 568 5.10 38.03 13.07
CA TRP A 568 4.38 38.04 11.79
C TRP A 568 2.99 37.41 11.98
N LYS A 569 2.04 38.19 12.48
CA LYS A 569 0.63 37.79 12.69
C LYS A 569 -0.03 37.13 11.47
N ASP A 570 0.41 37.44 10.26
CA ASP A 570 -0.06 36.76 9.06
C ASP A 570 0.29 35.26 9.03
N LEU A 571 1.44 34.85 9.57
CA LEU A 571 1.75 33.43 9.80
C LEU A 571 0.84 32.84 10.88
N GLU A 572 0.66 33.52 12.02
CA GLU A 572 -0.22 33.08 13.12
C GLU A 572 -1.70 32.94 12.72
N THR A 573 -2.15 33.60 11.64
CA THR A 573 -3.50 33.42 11.09
C THR A 573 -3.58 32.46 9.90
N ARG A 574 -2.44 32.09 9.29
CA ARG A 574 -2.34 31.17 8.14
C ARG A 574 -1.84 29.77 8.51
N PHE A 575 -1.33 29.55 9.71
CA PHE A 575 -0.91 28.27 10.27
C PHE A 575 -1.71 27.91 11.52
N GLU A 576 -1.99 26.61 11.71
CA GLU A 576 -2.24 26.04 13.03
C GLU A 576 -0.91 25.95 13.81
N VAL A 577 -0.94 26.14 15.12
CA VAL A 577 0.25 26.12 15.98
C VAL A 577 0.16 24.96 16.97
N ALA A 578 0.98 23.93 16.76
CA ALA A 578 1.05 22.75 17.62
C ALA A 578 2.38 22.69 18.38
N GLN A 579 2.39 21.97 19.51
CA GLN A 579 3.58 21.68 20.29
C GLN A 579 3.70 20.16 20.50
N PRO A 580 4.90 19.56 20.44
CA PRO A 580 5.11 18.19 20.89
C PRO A 580 4.69 18.08 22.36
N VAL A 581 4.16 16.93 22.79
CA VAL A 581 3.78 16.72 24.20
C VAL A 581 5.02 16.86 25.10
N GLU A 582 4.94 17.58 26.22
CA GLU A 582 6.08 17.85 27.13
C GLU A 582 5.84 17.19 28.51
N SER A 583 5.77 15.84 28.56
CA SER A 583 5.53 15.04 29.79
C SER A 583 6.73 14.18 30.21
N ALA A 584 6.85 13.87 31.51
CA ALA A 584 7.93 13.05 32.06
C ALA A 584 7.92 11.61 31.54
N GLU A 585 6.72 11.02 31.42
CA GLU A 585 6.49 9.68 30.94
C GLU A 585 6.87 9.55 29.46
N LYS A 586 6.58 10.56 28.64
CA LYS A 586 7.04 10.62 27.25
C LYS A 586 8.57 10.59 27.17
N TYR A 587 9.26 11.35 28.02
CA TYR A 587 10.73 11.39 28.01
C TYR A 587 11.32 10.02 28.37
N THR A 588 10.77 9.33 29.36
CA THR A 588 11.13 7.94 29.70
C THR A 588 10.89 7.00 28.52
N ASP A 589 9.66 6.94 27.99
CA ASP A 589 9.29 6.05 26.88
C ASP A 589 10.16 6.28 25.62
N ALA A 590 10.56 7.53 25.37
CA ALA A 590 11.43 7.91 24.25
C ALA A 590 12.91 7.52 24.48
N ILE A 591 13.41 7.64 25.71
CA ILE A 591 14.75 7.17 26.09
C ILE A 591 14.83 5.66 25.96
N ASP A 592 13.86 4.92 26.50
CA ASP A 592 13.83 3.46 26.45
C ASP A 592 13.72 2.94 25.01
N LEU A 593 12.90 3.58 24.16
CA LEU A 593 12.85 3.27 22.73
C LEU A 593 14.20 3.53 22.03
N SER A 594 14.90 4.60 22.40
CA SER A 594 16.22 4.95 21.85
C SER A 594 17.29 3.94 22.26
N LEU A 595 17.31 3.53 23.53
CA LEU A 595 18.21 2.50 24.06
C LEU A 595 17.95 1.14 23.39
N ASN A 596 16.69 0.70 23.32
CA ASN A 596 16.30 -0.55 22.67
C ASN A 596 16.69 -0.59 21.18
N ARG A 597 16.60 0.53 20.46
CA ARG A 597 17.04 0.61 19.05
C ARG A 597 18.56 0.62 18.88
N LYS A 598 19.30 1.12 19.86
CA LYS A 598 20.77 1.27 19.79
C LYS A 598 21.53 0.05 20.30
N PHE A 599 20.95 -0.68 21.25
CA PHE A 599 21.61 -1.78 21.97
C PHE A 599 20.79 -3.07 22.06
N GLY A 600 19.51 -3.05 21.65
CA GLY A 600 18.63 -4.22 21.64
C GLY A 600 18.77 -5.09 20.38
N ILE A 601 17.90 -6.09 20.28
CA ILE A 601 17.86 -7.05 19.17
C ILE A 601 17.43 -6.34 17.87
N PRO A 602 18.09 -6.57 16.72
CA PRO A 602 17.67 -6.01 15.44
C PRO A 602 16.20 -6.33 15.11
N GLN A 603 15.43 -5.31 14.74
CA GLN A 603 14.01 -5.48 14.45
C GLN A 603 13.79 -6.19 13.11
N VAL A 604 12.75 -7.03 13.07
CA VAL A 604 12.28 -7.73 11.87
C VAL A 604 11.69 -6.73 10.88
N ASP A 605 11.69 -7.10 9.60
CA ASP A 605 11.23 -6.31 8.47
C ASP A 605 9.80 -5.77 8.65
N ASP A 606 9.59 -4.47 8.41
CA ASP A 606 8.34 -3.73 8.68
C ASP A 606 7.21 -4.08 7.69
N LEU A 607 6.62 -5.27 7.83
CA LEU A 607 5.51 -5.74 6.98
C LEU A 607 4.20 -4.96 7.22
N GLU A 608 3.92 -4.59 8.47
CA GLU A 608 2.71 -3.85 8.85
C GLU A 608 2.72 -2.43 8.28
N GLY A 609 3.81 -1.69 8.51
CA GLY A 609 4.00 -0.38 7.90
C GLY A 609 4.09 -0.44 6.37
N LYS A 610 4.63 -1.52 5.77
CA LYS A 610 4.56 -1.73 4.31
C LYS A 610 3.10 -1.86 3.84
N LYS A 611 2.24 -2.60 4.55
CA LYS A 611 0.81 -2.68 4.24
C LYS A 611 0.12 -1.32 4.41
N ILE A 612 0.35 -0.62 5.53
CA ILE A 612 -0.23 0.70 5.81
C ILE A 612 0.16 1.72 4.73
N ARG A 613 1.44 1.76 4.30
CA ARG A 613 1.92 2.62 3.21
C ARG A 613 1.28 2.29 1.85
N SER A 614 0.89 1.03 1.61
CA SER A 614 0.10 0.66 0.43
C SER A 614 -1.37 1.09 0.54
N GLN A 615 -1.96 1.01 1.73
CA GLN A 615 -3.35 1.40 1.97
C GLN A 615 -3.55 2.93 1.87
N ILE A 616 -2.66 3.73 2.46
CA ILE A 616 -2.73 5.20 2.32
C ILE A 616 -2.43 5.68 0.90
N ARG A 617 -1.58 4.99 0.13
CA ARG A 617 -1.45 5.30 -1.32
C ARG A 617 -2.76 5.05 -2.07
N GLN A 618 -3.52 3.99 -1.76
CA GLN A 618 -4.84 3.75 -2.37
C GLN A 618 -5.85 4.87 -2.02
N LEU A 619 -5.87 5.34 -0.76
CA LEU A 619 -6.69 6.49 -0.36
C LEU A 619 -6.28 7.78 -1.11
N VAL A 620 -4.99 8.09 -1.18
CA VAL A 620 -4.48 9.29 -1.88
C VAL A 620 -4.76 9.23 -3.38
N GLU A 621 -4.60 8.07 -4.02
CA GLU A 621 -4.97 7.90 -5.44
C GLU A 621 -6.47 8.11 -5.67
N PHE A 622 -7.33 7.62 -4.76
CA PHE A 622 -8.77 7.88 -4.81
C PHE A 622 -9.09 9.37 -4.67
N LEU A 623 -8.53 10.07 -3.67
CA LEU A 623 -8.77 11.50 -3.45
C LEU A 623 -8.30 12.36 -4.63
N LYS A 624 -7.11 12.07 -5.17
CA LYS A 624 -6.58 12.74 -6.38
C LYS A 624 -7.48 12.59 -7.60
N GLN A 625 -8.09 11.41 -7.77
CA GLN A 625 -8.94 11.10 -8.92
C GLN A 625 -10.34 11.70 -8.81
N HIS A 626 -10.94 11.73 -7.61
CA HIS A 626 -12.36 12.07 -7.44
C HIS A 626 -12.61 13.45 -6.80
N ARG A 627 -11.59 14.05 -6.17
CA ARG A 627 -11.66 15.34 -5.45
C ARG A 627 -12.93 15.52 -4.60
N PRO A 628 -13.34 14.52 -3.79
CA PRO A 628 -14.65 14.55 -3.17
C PRO A 628 -14.66 15.57 -2.01
N ARG A 629 -15.70 16.38 -1.92
CA ARG A 629 -15.80 17.49 -0.96
C ARG A 629 -16.53 17.07 0.32
N PRO A 630 -16.04 17.39 1.53
CA PRO A 630 -16.76 17.10 2.76
C PRO A 630 -18.08 17.89 2.84
N TYR A 631 -19.20 17.17 2.99
CA TYR A 631 -20.52 17.75 3.12
C TYR A 631 -20.92 17.87 4.59
N ILE A 632 -20.72 19.07 5.14
CA ILE A 632 -21.17 19.46 6.48
C ILE A 632 -22.58 20.06 6.36
N VAL A 633 -23.56 19.45 7.01
CA VAL A 633 -24.93 19.99 7.07
C VAL A 633 -24.96 21.29 7.88
N SER A 634 -25.73 22.27 7.43
CA SER A 634 -25.95 23.56 8.11
C SER A 634 -24.70 24.21 8.76
N PRO A 635 -23.63 24.55 8.01
CA PRO A 635 -22.39 25.11 8.57
C PRO A 635 -22.59 26.41 9.39
N ALA A 636 -23.66 27.15 9.11
CA ALA A 636 -24.05 28.32 9.91
C ALA A 636 -24.37 27.98 11.37
N GLU A 637 -24.93 26.80 11.65
CA GLU A 637 -25.28 26.33 13.00
C GLU A 637 -24.08 25.75 13.75
N MET A 638 -23.12 25.14 13.04
CA MET A 638 -21.80 24.78 13.58
C MET A 638 -21.12 26.03 14.16
N ARG A 639 -21.03 27.10 13.37
CA ARG A 639 -20.50 28.39 13.81
C ARG A 639 -21.30 28.99 14.98
N LYS A 640 -22.63 28.95 14.95
CA LYS A 640 -23.47 29.46 16.06
C LYS A 640 -23.31 28.65 17.35
N THR A 641 -23.01 27.35 17.26
CA THR A 641 -22.89 26.50 18.45
C THR A 641 -21.55 26.74 19.16
N PHE A 642 -20.44 26.81 18.41
CA PHE A 642 -19.13 27.11 19.00
C PHE A 642 -18.88 28.59 19.31
N LEU A 643 -19.31 29.52 18.45
CA LEU A 643 -19.01 30.97 18.57
C LEU A 643 -20.22 31.85 18.91
N GLY A 644 -21.40 31.26 19.12
CA GLY A 644 -22.62 32.01 19.44
C GLY A 644 -23.15 32.87 18.29
N ASN A 645 -24.08 33.76 18.63
CA ASN A 645 -24.78 34.61 17.65
C ASN A 645 -23.93 35.78 17.11
N LYS A 646 -22.86 36.17 17.83
CA LYS A 646 -21.97 37.28 17.45
C LYS A 646 -20.52 36.86 17.67
N VAL A 647 -19.68 37.03 16.64
CA VAL A 647 -18.24 36.82 16.73
C VAL A 647 -17.58 38.16 17.07
N GLU A 648 -17.00 38.29 18.25
CA GLU A 648 -16.40 39.55 18.76
C GLU A 648 -14.92 39.72 18.35
N GLN A 649 -14.30 38.70 17.73
CA GLN A 649 -12.86 38.66 17.39
C GLN A 649 -12.65 38.41 15.89
N ASN A 650 -11.69 39.09 15.26
CA ASN A 650 -11.51 39.08 13.80
C ASN A 650 -10.58 37.98 13.27
N ASP A 651 -9.64 37.47 14.08
CA ASP A 651 -8.76 36.37 13.71
C ASP A 651 -9.49 35.02 13.63
N LEU A 652 -10.60 34.88 14.36
CA LEU A 652 -11.54 33.76 14.23
C LEU A 652 -12.06 33.57 12.80
N MET A 653 -12.08 34.61 11.95
CA MET A 653 -12.43 34.47 10.53
C MET A 653 -11.51 33.53 9.75
N ARG A 654 -10.24 33.37 10.17
CA ARG A 654 -9.28 32.41 9.59
C ARG A 654 -9.04 31.19 10.48
N LYS A 655 -9.14 31.32 11.80
CA LYS A 655 -8.93 30.21 12.75
C LYS A 655 -10.10 29.23 12.80
N PHE A 656 -11.34 29.72 12.81
CA PHE A 656 -12.51 28.85 12.95
C PHE A 656 -12.70 27.89 11.76
N PRO A 657 -12.67 28.34 10.48
CA PRO A 657 -12.79 27.42 9.35
C PRO A 657 -11.68 26.37 9.32
N ARG A 658 -10.44 26.76 9.68
CA ARG A 658 -9.28 25.87 9.77
C ARG A 658 -9.50 24.71 10.75
N ILE A 659 -9.86 25.01 12.00
CA ILE A 659 -10.09 23.97 13.01
C ILE A 659 -11.28 23.08 12.60
N MET A 660 -12.36 23.67 12.08
CA MET A 660 -13.51 22.90 11.61
C MET A 660 -13.21 22.07 10.36
N SER A 661 -12.23 22.44 9.53
CA SER A 661 -11.83 21.67 8.34
C SER A 661 -11.33 20.26 8.70
N HIS A 662 -10.80 20.06 9.91
CA HIS A 662 -10.36 18.75 10.39
C HIS A 662 -11.51 17.75 10.46
N ILE A 663 -12.74 18.19 10.77
CA ILE A 663 -13.95 17.35 10.70
C ILE A 663 -14.16 16.84 9.26
N GLY A 664 -13.93 17.70 8.26
CA GLY A 664 -13.97 17.32 6.86
C GLY A 664 -12.83 16.37 6.46
N LEU A 665 -11.62 16.62 6.93
CA LEU A 665 -10.46 15.75 6.70
C LEU A 665 -10.61 14.37 7.37
N ASN A 666 -11.33 14.30 8.49
CA ASN A 666 -11.74 13.06 9.16
C ASN A 666 -12.72 12.27 8.29
N ALA A 667 -13.75 12.92 7.76
CA ALA A 667 -14.63 12.30 6.77
C ALA A 667 -13.88 11.86 5.51
N LEU A 668 -12.83 12.57 5.06
CA LEU A 668 -11.99 12.14 3.94
C LEU A 668 -11.14 10.91 4.27
N PHE A 669 -10.51 10.83 5.45
CA PHE A 669 -9.85 9.62 5.93
C PHE A 669 -10.80 8.43 6.05
N ASN A 670 -12.05 8.71 6.46
CA ASN A 670 -13.08 7.72 6.67
C ASN A 670 -13.96 7.47 5.43
N THR A 671 -13.70 8.11 4.28
CA THR A 671 -14.48 7.96 3.01
C THR A 671 -14.87 6.52 2.65
N PRO A 672 -14.01 5.49 2.85
CA PRO A 672 -14.40 4.09 2.64
C PRO A 672 -15.67 3.63 3.37
N ASP A 673 -15.94 4.25 4.52
CA ASP A 673 -17.02 3.98 5.48
C ASP A 673 -18.00 5.17 5.56
N ARG A 674 -18.15 5.93 4.47
CA ARG A 674 -19.08 7.06 4.38
C ARG A 674 -19.98 6.94 3.16
N VAL A 675 -21.11 7.64 3.23
CA VAL A 675 -21.97 7.84 2.06
C VAL A 675 -21.37 8.95 1.19
N ILE A 676 -21.17 8.65 -0.10
CA ILE A 676 -20.68 9.58 -1.11
C ILE A 676 -21.84 9.91 -2.05
N PHE A 677 -22.25 11.17 -2.10
CA PHE A 677 -23.18 11.68 -3.10
C PHE A 677 -22.42 12.03 -4.37
N LYS A 678 -22.84 11.48 -5.52
CA LYS A 678 -22.24 11.73 -6.83
C LYS A 678 -23.25 12.45 -7.74
N GLY A 679 -22.84 13.60 -8.26
CA GLY A 679 -23.55 14.40 -9.27
C GLY A 679 -22.53 14.99 -10.25
N GLU A 680 -22.58 16.30 -10.52
CA GLU A 680 -21.49 17.01 -11.23
C GLU A 680 -20.17 17.02 -10.44
N SER A 681 -20.24 16.82 -9.12
CA SER A 681 -19.11 16.66 -8.22
C SER A 681 -19.43 15.64 -7.12
N GLU A 682 -18.40 15.04 -6.53
CA GLU A 682 -18.56 14.06 -5.45
C GLU A 682 -18.50 14.73 -4.07
N HIS A 683 -19.37 14.28 -3.16
CA HIS A 683 -19.50 14.83 -1.81
C HIS A 683 -19.54 13.73 -0.75
N VAL A 684 -18.62 13.76 0.22
CA VAL A 684 -18.59 12.80 1.34
C VAL A 684 -19.44 13.34 2.48
N LEU A 685 -20.52 12.66 2.85
CA LEU A 685 -21.34 13.04 4.01
C LEU A 685 -20.53 12.87 5.30
N VAL A 686 -20.37 13.96 6.05
CA VAL A 686 -19.73 13.96 7.37
C VAL A 686 -20.63 13.21 8.36
N GLY A 687 -20.08 12.24 9.08
CA GLY A 687 -20.78 11.45 10.10
C GLY A 687 -20.51 11.95 11.54
N PRO A 688 -21.32 11.54 12.54
CA PRO A 688 -21.15 11.98 13.92
C PRO A 688 -19.75 11.68 14.52
N CYS A 689 -19.14 10.56 14.15
CA CYS A 689 -17.81 10.21 14.65
C CYS A 689 -16.68 11.07 14.05
N ASP A 690 -16.89 11.74 12.91
CA ASP A 690 -15.91 12.70 12.36
C ASP A 690 -15.87 14.01 13.17
N LEU A 691 -16.99 14.36 13.83
CA LEU A 691 -17.08 15.46 14.80
C LEU A 691 -16.36 15.11 16.11
N TRP A 692 -16.61 13.91 16.65
CA TRP A 692 -15.97 13.45 17.90
C TRP A 692 -14.46 13.21 17.76
N GLU A 693 -13.96 12.78 16.59
CA GLU A 693 -12.52 12.65 16.30
C GLU A 693 -11.75 13.98 16.45
N LEU A 694 -12.42 15.14 16.43
CA LEU A 694 -11.79 16.44 16.73
C LEU A 694 -11.20 16.49 18.16
N LEU A 695 -11.82 15.81 19.13
CA LEU A 695 -11.32 15.71 20.51
C LEU A 695 -10.09 14.80 20.63
N ASN A 696 -9.89 13.88 19.67
CA ASN A 696 -8.68 13.07 19.61
C ASN A 696 -7.48 13.87 19.04
N GLU A 697 -7.73 15.04 18.43
CA GLU A 697 -6.73 15.89 17.78
C GLU A 697 -6.37 17.15 18.58
N PHE A 698 -7.34 17.73 19.28
CA PHE A 698 -7.18 18.96 20.05
C PHE A 698 -7.68 18.74 21.48
N SER A 699 -6.97 19.27 22.47
CA SER A 699 -7.45 19.25 23.86
C SER A 699 -8.64 20.20 24.05
N ASN A 700 -9.50 19.91 25.02
CA ASN A 700 -10.61 20.78 25.40
C ASN A 700 -10.13 22.17 25.89
N SER A 701 -8.89 22.25 26.40
CA SER A 701 -8.19 23.50 26.72
C SER A 701 -7.72 24.25 25.46
N GLU A 702 -7.11 23.57 24.47
CA GLU A 702 -6.63 24.16 23.21
C GLU A 702 -7.77 24.70 22.35
N LEU A 703 -8.86 23.93 22.19
CA LEU A 703 -10.05 24.35 21.43
C LEU A 703 -10.71 25.57 22.06
N ASN A 704 -11.12 25.50 23.33
CA ASN A 704 -11.78 26.63 23.99
C ASN A 704 -10.87 27.86 24.08
N ALA A 705 -9.57 27.68 24.33
CA ALA A 705 -8.63 28.79 24.28
C ALA A 705 -8.63 29.46 22.90
N THR A 706 -8.52 28.67 21.83
CA THR A 706 -8.41 29.21 20.47
C THR A 706 -9.72 29.83 19.97
N LEU A 707 -10.88 29.22 20.27
CA LEU A 707 -12.22 29.71 19.93
C LEU A 707 -12.61 31.00 20.68
N HIS A 708 -11.95 31.29 21.80
CA HIS A 708 -12.17 32.50 22.61
C HIS A 708 -10.96 33.45 22.62
N GLY A 709 -9.95 33.19 21.77
CA GLY A 709 -8.80 34.07 21.55
C GLY A 709 -7.82 34.16 22.72
N PHE A 710 -7.79 33.16 23.59
CA PHE A 710 -6.79 32.97 24.64
C PHE A 710 -5.60 32.14 24.14
N THR A 711 -4.52 32.09 24.93
CA THR A 711 -3.53 31.00 24.84
C THR A 711 -3.97 29.85 25.75
N GLU A 712 -3.62 28.60 25.46
CA GLU A 712 -4.01 27.45 26.30
C GLU A 712 -3.69 27.66 27.79
N SER A 713 -2.49 28.16 28.14
CA SER A 713 -2.11 28.45 29.53
C SER A 713 -2.94 29.55 30.22
N GLN A 714 -3.66 30.40 29.47
CA GLN A 714 -4.60 31.37 30.03
C GLN A 714 -5.95 30.71 30.33
N PHE A 715 -6.34 29.72 29.53
CA PHE A 715 -7.58 28.96 29.70
C PHE A 715 -7.45 27.88 30.78
N LEU A 716 -6.32 27.18 30.85
CA LEU A 716 -5.97 26.32 32.00
C LEU A 716 -5.93 27.13 33.31
N PHE A 717 -5.39 28.36 33.30
CA PHE A 717 -5.47 29.24 34.46
C PHE A 717 -6.91 29.66 34.81
N LEU A 718 -7.79 29.78 33.82
CA LEU A 718 -9.20 30.10 34.04
C LEU A 718 -9.92 28.94 34.74
N ASN A 719 -9.81 27.74 34.18
CA ASN A 719 -10.56 26.57 34.66
C ASN A 719 -9.94 25.91 35.89
N GLU A 720 -8.62 25.70 35.91
CA GLU A 720 -7.94 24.88 36.93
C GLU A 720 -7.40 25.70 38.12
N VAL A 721 -7.60 27.03 38.10
CA VAL A 721 -7.14 27.93 39.18
C VAL A 721 -8.17 28.98 39.54
N LEU A 722 -8.69 29.75 38.57
CA LEU A 722 -9.55 30.89 38.88
C LEU A 722 -10.97 30.45 39.26
N LEU A 723 -11.62 29.58 38.48
CA LEU A 723 -12.97 29.08 38.79
C LEU A 723 -13.01 28.39 40.18
N PRO A 724 -12.16 27.39 40.49
CA PRO A 724 -12.05 26.80 41.82
C PRO A 724 -11.77 27.82 42.95
N ALA A 725 -10.98 28.86 42.69
CA ALA A 725 -10.71 29.91 43.69
C ALA A 725 -11.91 30.86 43.92
N CYS A 726 -12.79 31.01 42.92
CA CYS A 726 -14.07 31.70 43.09
C CYS A 726 -15.09 30.82 43.83
N GLU A 727 -15.13 29.51 43.55
CA GLU A 727 -16.08 28.56 44.13
C GLU A 727 -15.76 28.17 45.58
N ALA A 728 -14.51 27.81 45.90
CA ALA A 728 -14.10 27.26 47.21
C ALA A 728 -14.29 28.22 48.41
N ASN A 729 -14.56 29.49 48.13
CA ASN A 729 -14.82 30.55 49.10
C ASN A 729 -16.32 30.76 49.39
N VAL A 730 -17.24 30.08 48.68
CA VAL A 730 -18.68 30.15 48.93
C VAL A 730 -19.03 29.32 50.17
N LYS A 731 -19.04 29.96 51.34
CA LYS A 731 -19.44 29.38 52.62
C LYS A 731 -20.56 30.19 53.25
N ASN A 732 -21.79 29.67 53.13
CA ASN A 732 -23.05 30.16 53.70
C ASN A 732 -23.70 31.38 53.02
N SER A 733 -24.34 31.17 51.87
CA SER A 733 -25.57 31.90 51.49
C SER A 733 -26.23 31.25 50.26
N ASP A 734 -27.55 31.07 50.32
CA ASP A 734 -28.34 30.79 49.12
C ASP A 734 -28.33 32.04 48.18
N GLU A 735 -28.24 31.78 46.86
CA GLU A 735 -28.42 32.67 45.68
C GLU A 735 -27.18 33.02 44.81
N GLU A 736 -25.93 32.99 45.26
CA GLU A 736 -24.75 33.19 44.37
C GLU A 736 -23.66 32.11 44.52
N ALA A 737 -23.33 31.44 43.41
CA ALA A 737 -22.39 30.30 43.37
C ALA A 737 -20.90 30.66 43.20
N TYR A 738 -20.56 31.95 43.11
CA TYR A 738 -19.18 32.42 42.93
C TYR A 738 -18.86 33.56 43.90
N SER A 739 -17.68 33.50 44.51
CA SER A 739 -17.14 34.57 45.36
C SER A 739 -16.18 35.50 44.60
N ASN A 740 -15.74 36.57 45.27
CA ASN A 740 -14.77 37.54 44.76
C ASN A 740 -13.37 37.33 45.40
N PRO A 741 -12.52 36.40 44.93
CA PRO A 741 -11.23 36.12 45.55
C PRO A 741 -10.24 37.27 45.34
N THR A 742 -9.28 37.44 46.26
CA THR A 742 -8.19 38.41 46.03
C THR A 742 -7.16 37.84 45.05
N GLN A 743 -6.47 38.73 44.32
CA GLN A 743 -5.31 38.34 43.51
C GLN A 743 -4.24 37.60 44.33
N ALA A 744 -4.13 37.86 45.64
CA ALA A 744 -3.18 37.16 46.51
C ALA A 744 -3.55 35.69 46.71
N GLU A 745 -4.84 35.35 46.76
CA GLU A 745 -5.33 33.96 46.82
C GLU A 745 -5.23 33.27 45.47
N VAL A 746 -5.65 33.91 44.37
CA VAL A 746 -5.53 33.32 43.02
C VAL A 746 -4.06 33.05 42.65
N CYS A 747 -3.13 33.96 42.99
CA CYS A 747 -1.70 33.71 42.79
C CYS A 747 -1.09 32.72 43.79
N ARG A 748 -1.79 32.35 44.88
CA ARG A 748 -1.41 31.25 45.77
C ARG A 748 -1.87 29.92 45.16
N ALA A 749 -3.14 29.83 44.77
CA ALA A 749 -3.71 28.67 44.07
C ALA A 749 -2.90 28.31 42.81
N LEU A 750 -2.47 29.30 42.01
CA LEU A 750 -1.57 29.04 40.86
C LEU A 750 -0.22 28.43 41.30
N ALA A 751 0.36 28.87 42.41
CA ALA A 751 1.64 28.36 42.89
C ALA A 751 1.52 26.94 43.48
N GLU A 752 0.37 26.62 44.07
CA GLU A 752 0.03 25.32 44.66
C GLU A 752 -0.54 24.33 43.62
N SER A 753 -1.03 24.83 42.47
CA SER A 753 -1.58 24.01 41.39
C SER A 753 -0.57 23.00 40.81
N PRO A 754 -1.02 21.87 40.24
CA PRO A 754 -0.15 20.90 39.58
C PRO A 754 0.38 21.42 38.22
N LEU A 755 -0.45 22.12 37.46
CA LEU A 755 -0.26 22.60 36.07
C LEU A 755 1.19 22.92 35.65
N ASN A 756 1.60 22.51 34.44
CA ASN A 756 2.90 22.88 33.88
C ASN A 756 2.86 24.25 33.16
N ILE A 757 2.43 25.31 33.86
CA ILE A 757 2.35 26.68 33.34
C ILE A 757 3.19 27.67 34.17
N GLY A 758 3.27 28.94 33.76
CA GLY A 758 4.08 29.96 34.43
C GLY A 758 3.54 30.37 35.80
N LYS A 759 3.98 29.73 36.89
CA LYS A 759 3.45 29.95 38.25
C LYS A 759 3.89 31.24 38.97
N SER A 760 4.71 32.10 38.36
CA SER A 760 5.22 33.29 39.05
C SER A 760 4.12 34.35 39.27
N LYS A 761 4.23 35.15 40.34
CA LYS A 761 3.28 36.26 40.61
C LYS A 761 3.14 37.23 39.44
N THR A 762 4.22 37.43 38.67
CA THR A 762 4.23 38.23 37.44
C THR A 762 3.38 37.59 36.33
N MET A 763 3.45 36.26 36.16
CA MET A 763 2.64 35.53 35.19
C MET A 763 1.17 35.45 35.60
N CYS A 764 0.87 35.19 36.89
CA CYS A 764 -0.47 35.33 37.47
C CYS A 764 -1.11 36.70 37.12
N GLY A 765 -0.36 37.79 37.31
CA GLY A 765 -0.80 39.14 36.95
C GLY A 765 -1.02 39.35 35.44
N LYS A 766 -0.28 38.65 34.57
CA LYS A 766 -0.53 38.64 33.11
C LYS A 766 -1.79 37.86 32.75
N TYR A 767 -2.01 36.66 33.32
CA TYR A 767 -3.20 35.85 33.05
C TYR A 767 -4.48 36.59 33.47
N LEU A 768 -4.51 37.14 34.68
CA LEU A 768 -5.62 37.99 35.14
C LEU A 768 -5.82 39.24 34.25
N LYS A 769 -4.75 39.83 33.70
CA LYS A 769 -4.88 40.94 32.75
C LYS A 769 -5.46 40.48 31.40
N ALA A 770 -5.13 39.29 30.92
CA ALA A 770 -5.67 38.75 29.67
C ALA A 770 -7.18 38.43 29.77
N LEU A 771 -7.65 38.01 30.94
CA LEU A 771 -9.07 37.79 31.25
C LEU A 771 -9.85 39.11 31.37
N GLU A 772 -9.31 40.10 32.10
CA GLU A 772 -9.86 41.46 32.19
C GLU A 772 -9.99 42.10 30.80
N GLN A 773 -8.95 42.00 29.96
CA GLN A 773 -8.94 42.54 28.60
C GLN A 773 -9.96 41.89 27.64
N ARG A 774 -10.56 40.76 28.01
CA ARG A 774 -11.64 40.08 27.27
C ARG A 774 -13.00 40.16 28.00
N ASN A 775 -13.11 41.00 29.03
CA ASN A 775 -14.32 41.22 29.81
C ASN A 775 -14.88 39.92 30.42
N VAL A 776 -13.98 39.12 31.03
CA VAL A 776 -14.31 37.88 31.77
C VAL A 776 -14.27 38.10 33.28
N ILE A 777 -13.46 39.06 33.74
CA ILE A 777 -13.37 39.50 35.13
C ILE A 777 -13.20 41.01 35.19
N GLU A 778 -13.62 41.61 36.29
CA GLU A 778 -13.20 42.96 36.68
C GLU A 778 -12.18 42.88 37.84
N ARG A 779 -11.41 43.96 38.06
CA ARG A 779 -10.39 44.01 39.12
C ARG A 779 -10.46 45.31 39.91
N GLU A 780 -11.19 45.27 41.01
CA GLU A 780 -11.35 46.43 41.90
C GLU A 780 -10.29 46.49 43.00
N LYS A 781 -10.17 47.69 43.60
CA LYS A 781 -9.51 47.87 44.89
C LYS A 781 -10.56 47.75 46.01
N PRO A 782 -10.30 47.03 47.11
CA PRO A 782 -11.27 46.85 48.18
C PRO A 782 -11.70 48.20 48.79
N LYS A 783 -13.02 48.37 48.96
CA LYS A 783 -13.65 49.61 49.44
C LYS A 783 -13.96 49.47 50.94
N GLY A 784 -13.08 49.97 51.81
CA GLY A 784 -13.23 49.85 53.26
C GLY A 784 -12.28 50.73 54.08
N LYS A 785 -12.45 50.74 55.41
CA LYS A 785 -11.58 51.49 56.34
C LYS A 785 -10.30 50.74 56.72
N ASP A 786 -10.30 49.41 56.71
CA ASP A 786 -9.12 48.60 57.00
C ASP A 786 -8.23 48.47 55.76
N GLN A 787 -7.25 49.37 55.67
CA GLN A 787 -6.42 49.54 54.48
C GLN A 787 -5.22 48.58 54.41
N ASP A 788 -5.45 47.29 54.14
CA ASP A 788 -4.36 46.50 53.53
C ASP A 788 -4.28 46.78 52.03
N LYS A 789 -3.37 47.69 51.67
CA LYS A 789 -3.21 48.28 50.32
C LYS A 789 -2.59 47.33 49.28
N ARG A 790 -2.65 46.02 49.49
CA ARG A 790 -1.83 45.02 48.78
C ARG A 790 -2.61 43.97 47.96
N GLY A 791 -3.94 43.97 48.02
CA GLY A 791 -4.80 43.12 47.18
C GLY A 791 -5.62 43.92 46.17
N LEU A 792 -5.66 43.46 44.92
CA LEU A 792 -6.82 43.67 44.04
C LEU A 792 -7.82 42.54 44.33
N VAL A 793 -9.11 42.87 44.30
CA VAL A 793 -10.21 41.90 44.35
C VAL A 793 -10.57 41.54 42.91
N ILE A 794 -10.70 40.25 42.62
CA ILE A 794 -11.16 39.75 41.33
C ILE A 794 -12.67 39.56 41.40
N ILE A 795 -13.39 40.17 40.47
CA ILE A 795 -14.85 40.02 40.34
C ILE A 795 -15.13 39.11 39.13
N PRO A 796 -15.68 37.90 39.34
CA PRO A 796 -16.05 37.00 38.26
C PRO A 796 -17.29 37.52 37.52
N LEU A 797 -17.20 37.71 36.20
CA LEU A 797 -18.39 38.03 35.39
C LEU A 797 -19.09 36.72 35.02
N VAL A 798 -19.96 36.25 35.92
CA VAL A 798 -20.56 34.90 35.92
C VAL A 798 -21.11 34.48 34.54
N ASP A 799 -21.94 35.30 33.89
CA ASP A 799 -22.47 35.01 32.54
C ASP A 799 -21.37 34.74 31.50
N ARG A 800 -20.24 35.46 31.56
CA ARG A 800 -19.11 35.29 30.65
C ARG A 800 -18.25 34.09 31.05
N LEU A 801 -18.14 33.78 32.33
CA LEU A 801 -17.47 32.57 32.80
C LEU A 801 -18.26 31.32 32.40
N THR A 802 -19.55 31.23 32.69
CA THR A 802 -20.43 30.12 32.29
C THR A 802 -20.54 29.98 30.76
N TYR A 803 -20.37 31.08 30.01
CA TYR A 803 -20.24 31.02 28.56
C TYR A 803 -18.93 30.37 28.09
N LEU A 804 -17.81 30.71 28.73
CA LEU A 804 -16.46 30.21 28.40
C LEU A 804 -16.17 28.82 28.97
N SER A 805 -16.83 28.41 30.05
CA SER A 805 -16.65 27.11 30.70
C SER A 805 -17.43 25.97 30.03
N LYS A 806 -18.00 26.20 28.84
CA LYS A 806 -18.70 25.17 28.08
C LYS A 806 -17.72 24.12 27.58
N THR A 807 -18.04 22.85 27.80
CA THR A 807 -17.29 21.75 27.18
C THR A 807 -17.51 21.76 25.67
N ILE A 808 -16.45 21.49 24.91
CA ILE A 808 -16.56 21.26 23.45
C ILE A 808 -17.46 20.04 23.22
N ASP A 809 -17.34 19.02 24.08
CA ASP A 809 -18.14 17.80 24.11
C ASP A 809 -19.65 18.09 23.99
N ALA A 810 -20.19 19.00 24.83
CA ALA A 810 -21.60 19.38 24.79
C ALA A 810 -21.97 20.20 23.53
N ASN A 811 -21.01 20.95 22.97
CA ASN A 811 -21.21 21.64 21.69
C ASN A 811 -21.21 20.64 20.50
N ILE A 812 -20.38 19.59 20.55
CA ILE A 812 -20.36 18.49 19.57
C ILE A 812 -21.63 17.66 19.69
N GLU A 813 -22.02 17.23 20.89
CA GLU A 813 -23.26 16.47 21.15
C GLU A 813 -24.49 17.23 20.61
N LYS A 814 -24.58 18.54 20.90
CA LYS A 814 -25.63 19.41 20.36
C LYS A 814 -25.62 19.47 18.83
N LEU A 815 -24.46 19.47 18.18
CA LEU A 815 -24.37 19.44 16.71
C LEU A 815 -24.74 18.07 16.14
N VAL A 816 -24.34 16.97 16.77
CA VAL A 816 -24.76 15.61 16.39
C VAL A 816 -26.28 15.49 16.46
N ASN A 817 -26.89 15.91 17.57
CA ASN A 817 -28.35 15.90 17.75
C ASN A 817 -29.07 16.81 16.74
N LEU A 818 -28.52 18.00 16.45
CA LEU A 818 -29.07 18.88 15.40
C LEU A 818 -28.98 18.23 14.01
N TYR A 819 -27.83 17.64 13.67
CA TYR A 819 -27.60 17.02 12.37
C TYR A 819 -28.47 15.77 12.18
N ALA A 820 -28.66 14.94 13.21
CA ALA A 820 -29.59 13.81 13.16
C ALA A 820 -31.02 14.23 12.72
N THR A 821 -31.45 15.45 13.05
CA THR A 821 -32.76 15.99 12.61
C THR A 821 -32.72 16.76 11.29
N ALA A 822 -31.59 17.37 10.91
CA ALA A 822 -31.46 18.20 9.71
C ALA A 822 -30.99 17.42 8.46
N VAL A 823 -30.08 16.45 8.64
CA VAL A 823 -29.49 15.66 7.55
C VAL A 823 -30.56 14.99 6.66
N PRO A 824 -31.68 14.42 7.16
CA PRO A 824 -32.73 13.85 6.31
C PRO A 824 -33.25 14.79 5.22
N GLN A 825 -33.58 16.04 5.59
CA GLN A 825 -34.12 17.04 4.67
C GLN A 825 -33.07 17.47 3.62
N ASN A 826 -31.80 17.49 4.02
CA ASN A 826 -30.68 17.75 3.12
C ASN A 826 -30.43 16.58 2.15
N ILE A 827 -30.65 15.33 2.56
CA ILE A 827 -30.59 14.15 1.68
C ILE A 827 -31.71 14.19 0.65
N ASP A 828 -32.96 14.46 1.07
CA ASP A 828 -34.09 14.61 0.14
C ASP A 828 -33.81 15.68 -0.93
N TYR A 829 -33.24 16.81 -0.53
CA TYR A 829 -32.82 17.87 -1.46
C TYR A 829 -31.77 17.37 -2.46
N LEU A 830 -30.67 16.74 -2.01
CA LEU A 830 -29.62 16.21 -2.89
C LEU A 830 -30.17 15.17 -3.89
N LEU A 831 -31.05 14.27 -3.43
CA LEU A 831 -31.70 13.28 -4.29
C LEU A 831 -32.62 13.94 -5.33
N SER A 832 -33.28 15.06 -4.98
CA SER A 832 -34.11 15.82 -5.92
C SER A 832 -33.29 16.55 -6.99
N GLU A 833 -32.09 17.03 -6.64
CA GLU A 833 -31.08 17.59 -7.55
C GLU A 833 -30.26 16.50 -8.29
N HIS A 834 -30.84 15.31 -8.45
CA HIS A 834 -30.29 14.16 -9.19
C HIS A 834 -28.96 13.57 -8.67
N PHE A 835 -28.50 13.91 -7.47
CA PHE A 835 -27.35 13.21 -6.87
C PHE A 835 -27.72 11.77 -6.50
N ARG A 836 -26.79 10.84 -6.72
CA ARG A 836 -26.90 9.43 -6.33
C ARG A 836 -26.04 9.14 -5.11
N ALA A 837 -26.59 8.45 -4.12
CA ALA A 837 -25.87 8.08 -2.91
C ALA A 837 -25.17 6.72 -3.07
N PHE A 838 -23.88 6.64 -2.73
CA PHE A 838 -23.06 5.43 -2.77
C PHE A 838 -22.45 5.13 -1.40
N TYR A 839 -22.31 3.86 -1.05
CA TYR A 839 -21.59 3.40 0.15
C TYR A 839 -20.80 2.13 -0.20
N MET A 840 -19.53 2.05 0.22
CA MET A 840 -18.62 0.95 -0.18
C MET A 840 -18.63 0.72 -1.71
N GLY A 841 -18.64 1.80 -2.49
CA GLY A 841 -18.70 1.77 -3.97
C GLY A 841 -20.06 1.36 -4.57
N SER A 842 -21.01 0.86 -3.77
CA SER A 842 -22.33 0.42 -4.25
C SER A 842 -23.37 1.54 -4.16
N GLU A 843 -24.21 1.70 -5.19
CA GLU A 843 -25.33 2.66 -5.16
C GLU A 843 -26.39 2.22 -4.14
N ILE A 844 -26.82 3.14 -3.28
CA ILE A 844 -27.90 2.90 -2.31
C ILE A 844 -29.22 3.12 -3.05
N VAL A 845 -29.94 2.02 -3.31
CA VAL A 845 -31.22 2.04 -4.04
C VAL A 845 -32.36 1.50 -3.20
N ASN A 846 -33.52 2.15 -3.26
CA ASN A 846 -34.74 1.63 -2.65
C ASN A 846 -35.26 0.44 -3.45
N HIS A 847 -35.55 -0.67 -2.78
CA HIS A 847 -36.20 -1.84 -3.38
C HIS A 847 -37.71 -1.56 -3.54
N PHE A 848 -38.07 -0.80 -4.58
CA PHE A 848 -39.43 -0.82 -5.10
C PHE A 848 -39.59 -2.07 -5.99
N PRO A 849 -40.50 -3.02 -5.67
CA PRO A 849 -40.86 -4.07 -6.61
C PRO A 849 -41.69 -3.46 -7.74
N GLU A 850 -41.06 -3.19 -8.89
CA GLU A 850 -41.78 -2.71 -10.07
C GLU A 850 -42.82 -3.74 -10.54
N ASN A 851 -44.00 -3.24 -10.94
CA ASN A 851 -45.13 -4.06 -11.34
C ASN A 851 -44.91 -4.73 -12.72
N HIS A 852 -44.10 -5.79 -12.77
CA HIS A 852 -44.10 -6.72 -13.89
C HIS A 852 -45.37 -7.60 -13.86
N SER A 853 -46.41 -7.12 -14.54
CA SER A 853 -47.66 -7.84 -14.69
C SER A 853 -47.50 -9.09 -15.56
N ALA A 854 -47.65 -10.25 -14.93
CA ALA A 854 -47.93 -11.57 -15.50
C ALA A 854 -46.92 -12.19 -16.50
N GLU A 855 -46.26 -13.26 -16.04
CA GLU A 855 -46.75 -14.60 -16.40
C GLU A 855 -46.58 -15.60 -15.24
N LYS A 856 -47.35 -16.69 -15.24
CA LYS A 856 -47.51 -17.61 -14.10
C LYS A 856 -46.65 -18.88 -14.23
N LYS A 857 -46.10 -19.37 -13.10
CA LYS A 857 -46.30 -20.76 -12.63
C LYS A 857 -45.71 -21.08 -11.24
N SER A 858 -46.52 -21.78 -10.42
CA SER A 858 -46.19 -22.70 -9.31
C SER A 858 -45.18 -22.25 -8.23
N MET A 859 -45.60 -21.99 -6.98
CA MET A 859 -46.01 -22.98 -5.94
C MET A 859 -44.77 -23.64 -5.32
N GLU A 860 -44.22 -23.28 -4.15
CA GLU A 860 -44.75 -23.06 -2.77
C GLU A 860 -44.05 -24.06 -1.83
N THR A 861 -43.26 -23.60 -0.85
CA THR A 861 -43.04 -24.28 0.46
C THR A 861 -42.43 -23.32 1.48
N ALA A 862 -42.98 -23.33 2.70
CA ALA A 862 -42.33 -23.01 3.99
C ALA A 862 -41.82 -21.58 4.25
N ASP A 863 -42.72 -20.74 4.77
CA ASP A 863 -42.66 -20.12 6.10
C ASP A 863 -41.32 -19.59 6.66
N CYS A 864 -41.27 -18.26 6.85
CA CYS A 864 -40.64 -17.63 8.01
C CYS A 864 -41.38 -16.32 8.33
N GLU A 865 -41.74 -16.08 9.58
CA GLU A 865 -42.68 -15.01 9.95
C GLU A 865 -42.02 -13.62 10.07
N SER A 866 -42.60 -12.68 9.32
CA SER A 866 -42.60 -11.21 9.46
C SER A 866 -41.75 -10.55 10.57
N SER A 867 -40.80 -9.72 10.13
CA SER A 867 -40.72 -8.34 10.63
C SER A 867 -40.40 -7.40 9.46
N GLU A 868 -41.44 -6.80 8.87
CA GLU A 868 -41.27 -5.81 7.80
C GLU A 868 -40.63 -4.54 8.38
N ASN A 869 -39.53 -4.08 7.78
CA ASN A 869 -38.92 -2.80 8.13
C ASN A 869 -38.62 -1.99 6.86
N THR A 870 -39.69 -1.49 6.24
CA THR A 870 -39.66 -0.72 4.98
C THR A 870 -39.22 0.72 5.24
N GLY A 871 -37.94 0.90 5.57
CA GLY A 871 -37.31 2.22 5.65
C GLY A 871 -37.29 2.94 4.30
N SER A 872 -37.28 4.27 4.33
CA SER A 872 -37.07 5.09 3.14
C SER A 872 -35.61 5.04 2.67
N LEU A 873 -35.34 5.58 1.48
CA LEU A 873 -33.97 5.73 0.98
C LEU A 873 -33.13 6.62 1.92
N VAL A 874 -33.77 7.63 2.50
CA VAL A 874 -33.15 8.53 3.50
C VAL A 874 -32.77 7.76 4.76
N ASP A 875 -33.64 6.88 5.28
CA ASP A 875 -33.35 6.07 6.47
C ASP A 875 -32.16 5.12 6.23
N SER A 876 -32.09 4.51 5.04
CA SER A 876 -30.97 3.65 4.62
C SER A 876 -29.64 4.42 4.54
N ILE A 877 -29.68 5.67 4.06
CA ILE A 877 -28.53 6.58 4.04
C ILE A 877 -28.13 7.00 5.46
N MET A 878 -29.09 7.39 6.29
CA MET A 878 -28.88 7.83 7.69
C MET A 878 -28.25 6.72 8.54
N ALA A 879 -28.72 5.47 8.38
CA ALA A 879 -28.10 4.29 9.01
C ALA A 879 -26.64 4.14 8.57
N LYS A 880 -26.37 4.10 7.26
CA LYS A 880 -25.02 3.95 6.67
C LYS A 880 -24.06 5.12 6.93
N SER A 881 -24.57 6.22 7.47
CA SER A 881 -23.80 7.42 7.82
C SER A 881 -23.54 7.53 9.33
N GLY A 882 -23.95 6.53 10.12
CA GLY A 882 -23.76 6.50 11.58
C GLY A 882 -24.66 7.48 12.36
N TYR A 883 -25.69 8.06 11.74
CA TYR A 883 -26.63 8.98 12.41
C TYR A 883 -27.75 8.25 13.19
N LEU A 884 -27.95 6.95 12.94
CA LEU A 884 -28.92 6.11 13.66
C LEU A 884 -28.27 5.12 14.65
N GLU A 885 -26.93 5.08 14.70
CA GLU A 885 -26.19 4.29 15.70
C GLU A 885 -25.84 5.17 16.90
N SER A 886 -25.89 4.61 18.10
CA SER A 886 -25.40 5.30 19.30
C SER A 886 -23.87 5.44 19.23
N CYS A 887 -23.38 6.62 18.86
CA CYS A 887 -21.94 6.91 18.91
C CYS A 887 -21.40 6.63 20.32
N PRO A 888 -20.40 5.73 20.47
CA PRO A 888 -19.92 5.35 21.79
C PRO A 888 -18.99 6.43 22.33
N GLY A 889 -19.53 7.35 23.12
CA GLY A 889 -18.74 8.37 23.85
C GLY A 889 -17.58 7.74 24.63
N ASP A 890 -17.84 6.59 25.26
CA ASP A 890 -16.87 5.77 26.02
C ASP A 890 -15.63 5.30 25.23
N ARG A 891 -15.62 5.42 23.89
CA ARG A 891 -14.43 5.09 23.06
C ARG A 891 -13.51 6.26 22.79
N PHE A 892 -13.95 7.50 23.03
CA PHE A 892 -13.13 8.69 22.86
C PHE A 892 -12.35 8.92 24.15
N THR A 893 -11.02 8.80 24.09
CA THR A 893 -10.18 9.05 25.25
C THR A 893 -10.23 10.53 25.59
N ILE A 894 -10.96 10.88 26.64
CA ILE A 894 -10.71 12.11 27.39
C ILE A 894 -9.22 12.10 27.71
N PHE A 895 -8.44 13.00 27.10
CA PHE A 895 -7.07 13.23 27.51
C PHE A 895 -7.11 13.75 28.94
N SER A 896 -6.83 12.87 29.90
CA SER A 896 -6.83 13.22 31.31
C SER A 896 -5.71 14.22 31.56
N ASP A 897 -6.07 15.51 31.64
CA ASP A 897 -5.20 16.54 32.20
C ASP A 897 -4.65 16.03 33.54
N HIS A 898 -3.36 16.24 33.76
CA HIS A 898 -2.58 15.51 34.78
C HIS A 898 -2.89 15.92 36.24
N THR A 899 -4.13 15.71 36.72
CA THR A 899 -4.46 15.45 38.13
C THR A 899 -5.86 14.88 38.32
N SER A 900 -5.93 13.58 38.63
CA SER A 900 -7.00 12.98 39.47
C SER A 900 -6.54 11.62 40.00
N GLN A 901 -5.98 11.60 41.20
CA GLN A 901 -5.83 10.39 42.01
C GLN A 901 -6.42 10.63 43.39
N LYS A 902 -7.23 9.65 43.86
CA LYS A 902 -8.02 9.64 45.11
C LYS A 902 -9.23 10.60 45.04
N ASN A 903 -10.47 10.16 45.26
CA ASN A 903 -10.93 9.30 46.33
C ASN A 903 -12.07 8.35 45.88
N ASP A 904 -11.88 7.05 46.03
CA ASP A 904 -12.96 6.05 46.02
C ASP A 904 -13.18 5.52 47.45
N GLU A 905 -13.96 6.24 48.25
CA GLU A 905 -14.60 5.70 49.45
C GLU A 905 -16.04 6.25 49.55
N ASN A 906 -16.96 5.41 50.05
CA ASN A 906 -18.38 5.70 50.33
C ASN A 906 -19.27 5.97 49.11
N THR A 907 -19.64 4.88 48.42
CA THR A 907 -20.97 4.79 47.80
C THR A 907 -22.04 4.70 48.88
N GLU A 908 -22.81 5.78 49.09
CA GLU A 908 -24.09 5.66 49.79
C GLU A 908 -25.16 6.60 49.19
N ASN A 909 -26.41 6.16 49.32
CA ASN A 909 -27.58 6.61 48.57
C ASN A 909 -27.90 8.11 48.67
N GLU A 910 -28.41 8.70 47.59
CA GLU A 910 -29.82 9.12 47.57
C GLU A 910 -30.40 9.19 46.14
N LYS A 911 -31.73 9.36 46.02
CA LYS A 911 -32.49 9.19 44.76
C LYS A 911 -33.18 10.48 44.32
N ASN A 912 -33.33 10.67 43.01
CA ASN A 912 -34.22 11.68 42.45
C ASN A 912 -35.66 11.51 42.97
N GLU A 913 -36.24 12.59 43.50
CA GLU A 913 -37.67 12.65 43.83
C GLU A 913 -38.51 12.83 42.55
N GLY A 914 -39.25 11.79 42.16
CA GLY A 914 -40.26 11.87 41.12
C GLY A 914 -41.64 12.20 41.70
N TYR A 915 -42.07 13.46 41.61
CA TYR A 915 -43.41 13.90 42.02
C TYR A 915 -44.52 13.19 41.22
N SER A 916 -45.29 12.32 41.87
CA SER A 916 -46.66 11.97 41.45
C SER A 916 -47.50 11.51 42.65
N ASN A 917 -48.82 11.65 42.56
CA ASN A 917 -49.72 11.66 43.71
C ASN A 917 -50.37 10.29 44.03
N SER A 918 -51.02 10.28 45.21
CA SER A 918 -52.17 9.46 45.63
C SER A 918 -51.95 8.10 46.32
N ASP A 919 -52.52 8.04 47.53
CA ASP A 919 -53.27 6.97 48.17
C ASP A 919 -52.62 5.60 48.49
N SER A 920 -52.38 5.43 49.79
CA SER A 920 -52.37 4.14 50.51
C SER A 920 -53.83 3.69 50.81
N PRO A 921 -54.11 2.47 51.35
CA PRO A 921 -53.19 1.41 51.80
C PRO A 921 -53.53 -0.04 51.35
N HIS A 922 -52.58 -0.99 51.47
CA HIS A 922 -52.68 -2.13 52.42
C HIS A 922 -51.47 -3.11 52.38
N ARG A 923 -51.22 -3.72 53.55
CA ARG A 923 -50.33 -4.88 53.86
C ARG A 923 -51.07 -6.23 53.54
N PRO A 924 -50.49 -7.47 53.66
CA PRO A 924 -49.26 -7.87 54.41
C PRO A 924 -48.35 -8.98 53.79
N ALA A 925 -47.27 -9.32 54.53
CA ALA A 925 -46.57 -10.64 54.62
C ALA A 925 -45.81 -11.17 53.38
N SER A 926 -44.76 -12.02 53.46
CA SER A 926 -43.81 -12.45 54.53
C SER A 926 -42.65 -13.27 53.85
N ASP A 927 -41.54 -13.78 54.41
CA ASP A 927 -40.88 -13.87 55.75
C ASP A 927 -39.33 -13.84 55.53
N ALA A 928 -38.45 -13.53 56.50
CA ALA A 928 -37.69 -14.44 57.40
C ALA A 928 -37.25 -15.82 56.80
N GLU A 929 -36.03 -16.36 56.98
CA GLU A 929 -34.79 -15.94 57.67
C GLU A 929 -33.60 -16.82 57.17
N PRO A 930 -32.32 -16.50 57.48
CA PRO A 930 -31.43 -17.60 57.92
C PRO A 930 -30.45 -17.24 59.07
N VAL A 931 -30.16 -18.22 59.92
CA VAL A 931 -29.36 -18.05 61.15
C VAL A 931 -27.92 -18.58 61.02
N ASN A 932 -26.98 -17.65 60.79
CA ASN A 932 -25.83 -17.29 61.66
C ASN A 932 -24.77 -18.34 62.15
N SER A 933 -23.58 -17.82 62.54
CA SER A 933 -22.50 -18.43 63.37
C SER A 933 -21.69 -19.62 62.78
N ASP A 934 -20.44 -19.97 63.17
CA ASP A 934 -19.29 -19.33 63.88
C ASP A 934 -18.08 -20.30 63.80
N ALA A 935 -16.79 -20.00 64.07
CA ALA A 935 -15.97 -18.77 64.05
C ALA A 935 -14.46 -19.10 64.33
N ALA A 936 -13.61 -18.06 64.36
CA ALA A 936 -12.36 -17.93 65.15
C ALA A 936 -11.06 -18.74 64.82
N SER A 937 -10.05 -17.99 64.32
CA SER A 937 -8.62 -17.95 64.74
C SER A 937 -7.75 -19.22 64.90
N ASN A 938 -6.55 -19.23 64.27
CA ASN A 938 -5.26 -18.94 64.93
C ASN A 938 -4.02 -18.99 63.99
N ASN A 939 -2.99 -18.22 64.35
CA ASN A 939 -1.57 -18.30 63.88
C ASN A 939 -0.73 -19.03 64.99
N PRO A 940 0.59 -19.37 64.86
CA PRO A 940 1.63 -18.73 64.01
C PRO A 940 2.76 -19.62 63.38
N GLU A 941 3.58 -18.97 62.53
CA GLU A 941 5.05 -19.05 62.28
C GLU A 941 5.91 -20.34 62.29
N ASN A 942 7.01 -20.24 61.50
CA ASN A 942 8.33 -20.91 61.57
C ASN A 942 8.54 -22.29 60.90
N GLY A 943 9.72 -22.46 60.25
CA GLY A 943 10.29 -23.75 59.84
C GLY A 943 11.08 -23.70 58.51
N ASP A 944 12.38 -24.00 58.55
CA ASP A 944 13.28 -23.97 57.39
C ASP A 944 13.81 -25.38 57.00
N MET A 945 14.10 -25.56 55.71
CA MET A 945 14.94 -26.59 55.02
C MET A 945 14.94 -28.12 55.34
N ASP A 946 15.18 -28.87 54.25
CA ASP A 946 16.02 -30.08 54.10
C ASP A 946 15.53 -31.54 54.33
N THR A 947 15.00 -32.11 53.23
CA THR A 947 15.50 -33.35 52.54
C THR A 947 15.12 -34.80 52.96
N VAL A 948 15.36 -35.70 51.99
CA VAL A 948 15.50 -37.18 52.04
C VAL A 948 14.23 -38.07 51.97
N THR A 949 13.74 -38.21 50.73
CA THR A 949 13.28 -39.45 50.05
C THR A 949 12.35 -40.46 50.77
N LYS A 950 11.24 -40.79 50.09
CA LYS A 950 11.10 -42.08 49.37
C LYS A 950 9.91 -42.09 48.40
N SER A 951 10.11 -42.64 47.20
CA SER A 951 9.04 -42.94 46.24
C SER A 951 8.15 -44.07 46.75
N PRO A 952 6.96 -44.26 46.15
CA PRO A 952 6.92 -45.23 45.05
C PRO A 952 6.35 -44.65 43.76
N GLU A 953 6.85 -45.15 42.62
CA GLU A 953 6.26 -44.84 41.33
C GLU A 953 4.87 -45.48 41.20
N LYS A 954 3.96 -44.75 40.54
CA LYS A 954 2.90 -45.35 39.73
C LYS A 954 2.94 -44.71 38.36
N GLU A 955 3.63 -45.37 37.43
CA GLU A 955 3.47 -45.11 36.01
C GLU A 955 2.05 -45.53 35.58
N THR A 956 1.10 -44.59 35.62
CA THR A 956 -0.04 -44.67 34.70
C THR A 956 0.47 -44.26 33.33
N VAL A 957 0.85 -45.26 32.52
CA VAL A 957 1.30 -45.08 31.14
C VAL A 957 0.13 -44.59 30.28
N GLY A 958 -0.12 -43.28 30.32
CA GLY A 958 -1.02 -42.60 29.41
C GLY A 958 -0.41 -42.56 28.02
N THR A 959 -1.01 -43.29 27.09
CA THR A 959 -0.69 -43.24 25.66
C THR A 959 -0.76 -41.78 25.18
N GLY A 960 0.34 -41.25 24.64
CA GLY A 960 0.46 -39.82 24.38
C GLY A 960 -0.46 -39.35 23.26
N TYR A 961 -1.41 -38.47 23.59
CA TYR A 961 -2.15 -37.71 22.59
C TYR A 961 -1.27 -36.60 22.03
N PHE A 962 -1.26 -36.45 20.70
CA PHE A 962 -0.67 -35.32 20.01
C PHE A 962 -1.79 -34.62 19.24
N VAL A 963 -2.14 -33.39 19.65
CA VAL A 963 -3.11 -32.57 18.92
C VAL A 963 -2.47 -32.13 17.60
N THR A 964 -3.04 -32.55 16.47
CA THR A 964 -2.61 -32.09 15.14
C THR A 964 -3.10 -30.66 14.86
N GLU A 965 -2.48 -29.97 13.91
CA GLU A 965 -2.85 -28.58 13.54
C GLU A 965 -4.33 -28.48 13.10
N ASP A 966 -4.83 -29.49 12.37
CA ASP A 966 -6.24 -29.63 11.98
C ASP A 966 -7.18 -29.80 13.19
N GLU A 967 -6.75 -30.49 14.24
CA GLU A 967 -7.54 -30.68 15.46
C GLU A 967 -7.53 -29.42 16.33
N ALA A 968 -6.38 -28.74 16.45
CA ALA A 968 -6.26 -27.45 17.11
C ALA A 968 -7.14 -26.39 16.43
N MET A 969 -7.14 -26.34 15.09
CA MET A 969 -8.04 -25.48 14.31
C MET A 969 -9.52 -25.82 14.54
N LYS A 970 -9.91 -27.10 14.54
CA LYS A 970 -11.30 -27.52 14.83
C LYS A 970 -11.74 -27.11 16.23
N PHE A 971 -10.87 -27.30 17.22
CA PHE A 971 -11.10 -26.92 18.62
C PHE A 971 -11.29 -25.40 18.79
N VAL A 972 -10.39 -24.57 18.23
CA VAL A 972 -10.54 -23.11 18.25
C VAL A 972 -11.82 -22.66 17.53
N LEU A 973 -12.16 -23.27 16.39
CA LEU A 973 -13.40 -23.00 15.66
C LEU A 973 -14.67 -23.44 16.42
N GLN A 974 -14.60 -24.44 17.31
CA GLN A 974 -15.71 -24.84 18.18
C GLN A 974 -15.90 -23.84 19.33
N LEU A 975 -14.83 -23.41 19.99
CA LEU A 975 -14.89 -22.41 21.07
C LEU A 975 -15.39 -21.05 20.56
N SER A 976 -14.88 -20.60 19.40
CA SER A 976 -15.31 -19.37 18.72
C SER A 976 -16.83 -19.38 18.44
N LYS A 977 -17.38 -20.52 17.97
CA LYS A 977 -18.82 -20.70 17.74
C LYS A 977 -19.68 -20.67 19.01
N LEU A 978 -19.09 -20.87 20.19
CA LEU A 978 -19.76 -20.74 21.49
C LEU A 978 -19.65 -19.32 22.08
N GLY A 979 -18.99 -18.39 21.38
CA GLY A 979 -18.84 -17.00 21.81
C GLY A 979 -17.73 -16.77 22.83
N PHE A 980 -16.76 -17.69 22.91
CA PHE A 980 -15.54 -17.52 23.71
C PHE A 980 -14.34 -17.33 22.78
N HIS A 981 -13.54 -16.29 23.03
CA HIS A 981 -12.40 -15.92 22.20
C HIS A 981 -11.13 -15.82 23.04
N PRO A 982 -9.97 -16.34 22.59
CA PRO A 982 -8.69 -15.97 23.16
C PRO A 982 -8.39 -14.52 22.76
N ASP A 983 -8.65 -13.57 23.65
CA ASP A 983 -8.38 -12.14 23.45
C ASP A 983 -7.08 -11.71 24.17
N PRO A 984 -6.04 -11.26 23.43
CA PRO A 984 -4.80 -10.73 24.00
C PRO A 984 -5.00 -9.58 25.01
N ALA A 985 -6.14 -8.89 25.00
CA ALA A 985 -6.43 -7.78 25.91
C ALA A 985 -6.91 -8.18 27.31
N GLY A 986 -7.25 -9.46 27.56
CA GLY A 986 -7.87 -9.83 28.85
C GLY A 986 -7.88 -11.31 29.28
N CYS A 987 -7.39 -12.25 28.47
CA CYS A 987 -7.28 -13.67 28.85
C CYS A 987 -5.97 -14.28 28.36
N GLY A 988 -5.17 -14.82 29.29
CA GLY A 988 -3.83 -15.33 29.00
C GLY A 988 -3.79 -16.76 28.46
N VAL A 989 -2.95 -16.98 27.45
CA VAL A 989 -2.40 -18.29 27.12
C VAL A 989 -0.90 -18.27 27.41
N GLY A 990 -0.38 -19.26 28.15
CA GLY A 990 1.05 -19.29 28.50
C GLY A 990 1.51 -20.53 29.26
N LEU A 991 2.83 -20.74 29.32
CA LEU A 991 3.43 -21.79 30.16
C LEU A 991 3.57 -21.31 31.61
N LEU A 992 3.04 -22.12 32.53
CA LEU A 992 3.27 -22.01 33.98
C LEU A 992 4.11 -23.22 34.43
N GLY A 993 5.43 -23.08 34.30
CA GLY A 993 6.39 -24.13 34.66
C GLY A 993 6.33 -25.33 33.70
N LYS A 994 5.56 -26.37 34.07
CA LYS A 994 5.37 -27.59 33.25
C LYS A 994 3.96 -27.75 32.69
N THR A 995 3.04 -26.83 32.98
CA THR A 995 1.67 -26.83 32.45
C THR A 995 1.47 -25.68 31.45
N TYR A 996 0.67 -25.94 30.42
CA TYR A 996 0.19 -24.95 29.48
C TYR A 996 -1.20 -24.50 29.94
N HIS A 997 -1.36 -23.21 30.23
CA HIS A 997 -2.56 -22.61 30.79
C HIS A 997 -3.30 -21.82 29.71
N ILE A 998 -4.62 -21.96 29.65
CA ILE A 998 -5.52 -21.26 28.73
C ILE A 998 -6.65 -20.62 29.53
N GLU A 999 -6.84 -19.32 29.37
CA GLU A 999 -8.00 -18.58 29.86
C GLU A 999 -8.96 -18.28 28.71
N LEU A 1000 -10.26 -18.39 28.98
CA LEU A 1000 -11.33 -18.04 28.06
C LEU A 1000 -12.35 -17.12 28.74
N SER A 1001 -12.69 -16.02 28.08
CA SER A 1001 -13.77 -15.10 28.46
C SER A 1001 -14.93 -15.18 27.46
N GLY A 1002 -16.16 -15.01 27.95
CA GLY A 1002 -17.37 -15.08 27.16
C GLY A 1002 -18.66 -14.92 27.98
N THR A 1003 -19.81 -15.00 27.32
CA THR A 1003 -21.12 -14.80 27.98
C THR A 1003 -21.55 -16.02 28.81
N SER A 1004 -21.97 -15.77 30.04
CA SER A 1004 -22.19 -16.78 31.09
C SER A 1004 -23.56 -17.47 31.03
N ASP A 1005 -23.81 -18.26 29.99
CA ASP A 1005 -24.92 -19.22 29.98
C ASP A 1005 -24.44 -20.59 30.49
N SER A 1006 -25.06 -21.08 31.56
CA SER A 1006 -24.83 -22.41 32.14
C SER A 1006 -24.87 -23.55 31.10
N GLY A 1007 -25.74 -23.46 30.10
CA GLY A 1007 -25.87 -24.44 29.00
C GLY A 1007 -24.76 -24.36 27.95
N ARG A 1008 -23.95 -23.30 27.97
CA ARG A 1008 -22.70 -23.17 27.19
C ARG A 1008 -21.48 -23.59 28.00
N LEU A 1009 -21.39 -23.17 29.27
CA LEU A 1009 -20.27 -23.52 30.16
C LEU A 1009 -20.03 -25.04 30.23
N SER A 1010 -21.10 -25.82 30.43
CA SER A 1010 -21.04 -27.29 30.47
C SER A 1010 -20.54 -27.93 29.15
N LYS A 1011 -20.73 -27.26 28.00
CA LYS A 1011 -20.25 -27.73 26.68
C LYS A 1011 -18.77 -27.41 26.48
N ILE A 1012 -18.31 -26.28 27.01
CA ILE A 1012 -16.89 -25.87 26.96
C ILE A 1012 -16.07 -26.80 27.86
N GLU A 1013 -16.58 -27.16 29.03
CA GLU A 1013 -15.95 -28.17 29.91
C GLU A 1013 -15.83 -29.54 29.23
N ALA A 1014 -16.85 -29.98 28.49
CA ALA A 1014 -16.78 -31.21 27.70
C ALA A 1014 -15.72 -31.13 26.59
N ILE A 1015 -15.73 -30.06 25.78
CA ILE A 1015 -14.75 -29.83 24.70
C ILE A 1015 -13.31 -29.76 25.23
N MET A 1016 -13.10 -29.13 26.38
CA MET A 1016 -11.80 -29.07 27.06
C MET A 1016 -11.36 -30.43 27.60
N SER A 1017 -12.27 -31.18 28.23
CA SER A 1017 -11.99 -32.53 28.74
C SER A 1017 -11.66 -33.53 27.62
N ASP A 1018 -12.37 -33.45 26.49
CA ASP A 1018 -12.07 -34.23 25.28
C ASP A 1018 -10.69 -33.88 24.70
N ALA A 1019 -10.28 -32.61 24.79
CA ALA A 1019 -8.94 -32.12 24.44
C ALA A 1019 -7.88 -32.35 25.56
N HIS A 1020 -8.22 -33.11 26.61
CA HIS A 1020 -7.37 -33.44 27.77
C HIS A 1020 -6.93 -32.23 28.65
N PHE A 1021 -7.59 -31.09 28.51
CA PHE A 1021 -7.43 -29.94 29.40
C PHE A 1021 -8.27 -30.11 30.67
N THR A 1022 -7.67 -29.84 31.83
CA THR A 1022 -8.33 -29.89 33.14
C THR A 1022 -8.77 -28.48 33.54
N LYS A 1023 -10.03 -28.29 33.97
CA LYS A 1023 -10.49 -27.01 34.53
C LYS A 1023 -9.80 -26.76 35.88
N VAL A 1024 -9.08 -25.65 36.00
CA VAL A 1024 -8.31 -25.30 37.21
C VAL A 1024 -9.00 -24.22 38.03
N LYS A 1025 -9.66 -23.24 37.38
CA LYS A 1025 -10.39 -22.20 38.10
C LYS A 1025 -11.53 -21.60 37.28
N GLU A 1026 -12.61 -21.25 37.95
CA GLU A 1026 -13.60 -20.29 37.48
C GLU A 1026 -13.34 -19.00 38.25
N LYS A 1027 -12.97 -17.92 37.55
CA LYS A 1027 -12.47 -16.70 38.20
C LYS A 1027 -13.59 -15.69 38.49
N THR A 1028 -14.56 -15.63 37.60
CA THR A 1028 -15.70 -14.71 37.59
C THR A 1028 -16.78 -15.29 36.67
N ILE A 1029 -18.00 -14.78 36.79
CA ILE A 1029 -19.11 -15.10 35.88
C ILE A 1029 -18.66 -14.82 34.43
N GLY A 1030 -18.49 -15.88 33.63
CA GLY A 1030 -18.03 -15.79 32.22
C GLY A 1030 -16.53 -15.96 31.99
N MET A 1031 -15.71 -16.29 33.00
CA MET A 1031 -14.26 -16.55 32.85
C MET A 1031 -13.83 -17.91 33.41
N MET A 1032 -13.28 -18.76 32.54
CA MET A 1032 -12.76 -20.09 32.86
C MET A 1032 -11.27 -20.21 32.56
N ALA A 1033 -10.54 -20.95 33.40
CA ALA A 1033 -9.13 -21.27 33.26
C ALA A 1033 -8.89 -22.78 33.24
N PHE A 1034 -8.11 -23.25 32.27
CA PHE A 1034 -7.81 -24.66 32.00
C PHE A 1034 -6.30 -24.89 31.86
N GLU A 1035 -5.81 -26.07 32.27
CA GLU A 1035 -4.40 -26.46 32.13
C GLU A 1035 -4.22 -27.86 31.50
N ILE A 1036 -3.10 -28.07 30.80
CA ILE A 1036 -2.61 -29.40 30.40
C ILE A 1036 -1.10 -29.53 30.70
N PRO A 1037 -0.63 -30.66 31.29
CA PRO A 1037 0.80 -30.87 31.57
C PRO A 1037 1.59 -31.23 30.30
N LEU A 1038 2.65 -30.48 30.03
CA LEU A 1038 3.54 -30.66 28.87
C LEU A 1038 4.70 -31.62 29.18
N ARG A 1039 5.09 -32.43 28.19
CA ARG A 1039 6.33 -33.23 28.23
C ARG A 1039 7.56 -32.36 27.99
N ARG A 1040 8.74 -32.88 28.35
CA ARG A 1040 10.05 -32.20 28.19
C ARG A 1040 10.48 -31.97 26.72
N GLU A 1041 9.71 -32.47 25.77
CA GLU A 1041 9.87 -32.31 24.32
C GLU A 1041 8.83 -31.35 23.72
N GLN A 1042 7.91 -30.86 24.55
CA GLN A 1042 6.84 -29.89 24.23
C GLN A 1042 6.99 -28.58 25.01
N GLN A 1043 8.00 -28.49 25.89
CA GLN A 1043 8.46 -27.31 26.63
C GLN A 1043 9.64 -26.68 25.88
#